data_AF-A0A7D9IAE8-F1
#
_entry.id   AF-A0A7D9IAE8-F1
#
_cell.length_a   1.000
_cell.length_b   1.000
_cell.length_c   1.000
_cell.angle_alpha   90.00
_cell.angle_beta   90.00
_cell.angle_gamma   90.00
#
_symmetry.space_group_name_H-M   'P 1'
#
loop_
_entity.id
_entity.type
_entity.pdbx_description
1 polymer ?
#
loop_
_entity_poly.entity_id
_entity_poly.type
_entity_poly.pdbx_seq_one_letter_code
_entity_poly.pdbx_strand_id
1 'polypeptide(L)'
;MSQEDYFRFARQSSRGNLRKTNEDESAPSPTDTKTRRQRYSIIHAERSPHMDFTQTPFGNDDMFNACFDDCEGEEDDHGSRTYANNGNSWISDRKYSWDMPTQNERRVRRNGTIETGLYDPFETSDREFFPRRNSEFFNESNRLTRSFQTEVFSRFPRSFGSRQSEPERFKKWSFRHDTVFTSLSNIYPTRIMPQTYEQIKQSCLRSGRLYEDPDFEAVDDNVFTSRRPPRPFVWRRPTEMVEDPILVDDGASRMDVAQGRLGDCWFLAGIASLTQYPGLFKRVCPTDDQGFGKKDYCGAFHFCFWQGGEWVDVVVDDRLPTINNQLIFVHSKSRNEFWSALMEKAYAKMCGSYEALKGGQTSEAMEDFTGGMTESFDLGSKAPKDLFKVMLKAHNRQSLMGCSINAKPNQIEAKLDNGLVMGHAYTVTGVRKVNARTRSGQMEVELVRIRNPWGNEREWTGAWGDKSSEWSLLSDREKKEMDLTFDDDGEFWMSYRDFISNFQRLEICMLSPDVNIEDAKVTWAADVHKDRWRVGSTAGGCRNNPNTFHKNPQFRVTLHDVDDDDDDDSCTLIVSLMQVGRRKLRKKLGANSNLTIGFAIYKLEEDDLKAARLDKDYFLYHASSARSNTFINAREITNRFKLKPGSYCIVPSTFDANEEGDFLVRLFSEKEKKSDVQDEQTRITRNVKPRVTAGEDANMDSKYRSFFERVAGKDEQVDAYELKKVLEAAFSKDIGDQDFNIETCRSLIGMYD
;
A
#
# COMPACT_ATOMS: atom_id res chain seq x y z
N MET A 1 29.02 -11.25 -38.55
CA MET A 1 30.25 -10.45 -38.32
C MET A 1 30.48 -10.37 -36.82
N SER A 2 31.73 -10.39 -36.36
CA SER A 2 32.09 -10.55 -34.95
C SER A 2 32.20 -9.21 -34.20
N GLN A 3 32.24 -9.28 -32.86
CA GLN A 3 32.30 -8.11 -31.95
C GLN A 3 33.49 -7.17 -32.15
N GLU A 4 34.52 -7.54 -32.93
CA GLU A 4 35.70 -6.70 -33.16
C GLU A 4 35.46 -5.53 -34.11
N ASP A 5 34.48 -5.63 -35.02
CA ASP A 5 34.18 -4.55 -35.98
C ASP A 5 33.59 -3.30 -35.29
N TYR A 6 32.84 -3.50 -34.19
CA TYR A 6 32.23 -2.41 -33.40
C TYR A 6 33.29 -1.51 -32.72
N PHE A 7 34.36 -2.10 -32.20
CA PHE A 7 35.41 -1.36 -31.49
C PHE A 7 36.35 -0.57 -32.40
N ARG A 8 36.39 -0.85 -33.72
CA ARG A 8 37.14 -0.03 -34.68
C ARG A 8 36.42 1.28 -35.02
N PHE A 9 35.09 1.26 -35.12
CA PHE A 9 34.30 2.45 -35.43
C PHE A 9 34.34 3.49 -34.30
N ALA A 10 34.24 3.03 -33.04
CA ALA A 10 34.26 3.89 -31.85
C ALA A 10 35.60 4.65 -31.60
N ARG A 11 36.68 4.33 -32.33
CA ARG A 11 38.00 4.98 -32.16
C ARG A 11 38.31 6.10 -33.18
N GLN A 12 37.43 6.39 -34.13
CA GLN A 12 37.69 7.43 -35.15
C GLN A 12 36.96 8.78 -34.93
N SER A 13 35.96 8.87 -34.05
CA SER A 13 35.17 10.11 -33.87
C SER A 13 35.65 11.08 -32.78
N SER A 14 36.74 10.79 -32.06
CA SER A 14 37.24 11.62 -30.95
C SER A 14 38.43 12.54 -31.30
N ARG A 15 38.61 12.87 -32.59
CA ARG A 15 39.58 13.89 -33.06
C ARG A 15 38.91 14.92 -33.97
N GLY A 16 38.51 16.06 -33.39
CA GLY A 16 38.00 17.20 -34.15
C GLY A 16 37.79 18.46 -33.30
N ASN A 17 38.57 19.50 -33.60
CA ASN A 17 38.32 20.91 -33.27
C ASN A 17 38.28 21.36 -31.80
N LEU A 18 39.44 21.81 -31.31
CA LEU A 18 39.53 23.00 -30.45
C LEU A 18 40.56 23.96 -31.08
N ARG A 19 40.13 25.21 -31.33
CA ARG A 19 40.95 26.23 -32.01
C ARG A 19 41.76 27.05 -30.99
N LYS A 20 43.00 27.32 -31.38
CA LYS A 20 44.01 28.22 -30.80
C LYS A 20 43.49 29.46 -30.06
N THR A 21 44.14 29.76 -28.94
CA THR A 21 44.75 31.07 -28.65
C THR A 21 46.12 30.84 -28.01
N ASN A 22 47.05 31.77 -28.19
CA ASN A 22 48.39 31.77 -27.58
C ASN A 22 48.31 32.58 -26.25
N GLU A 23 49.33 33.00 -25.49
CA GLU A 23 50.80 33.09 -25.53
C GLU A 23 51.23 33.31 -24.04
N ASP A 24 52.41 32.98 -23.48
CA ASP A 24 53.53 32.09 -23.84
C ASP A 24 54.45 31.89 -22.58
N GLU A 25 55.61 31.24 -22.76
CA GLU A 25 56.88 31.32 -21.99
C GLU A 25 57.16 30.61 -20.64
N SER A 26 58.45 30.24 -20.53
CA SER A 26 59.27 29.84 -19.38
C SER A 26 59.25 28.38 -18.88
N ALA A 27 60.29 27.65 -19.31
CA ALA A 27 60.95 26.56 -18.57
C ALA A 27 62.37 27.06 -18.17
N PRO A 28 63.09 26.46 -17.19
CA PRO A 28 63.68 25.13 -17.38
C PRO A 28 63.75 24.21 -16.13
N SER A 29 64.20 22.98 -16.39
CA SER A 29 64.43 21.83 -15.49
C SER A 29 65.95 21.70 -15.15
N PRO A 30 66.55 20.56 -14.71
CA PRO A 30 66.10 19.35 -13.97
C PRO A 30 67.11 18.95 -12.82
N THR A 31 67.16 17.65 -12.45
CA THR A 31 68.16 16.87 -11.63
C THR A 31 67.80 16.62 -10.15
N ASP A 32 67.97 15.42 -9.56
CA ASP A 32 68.33 14.08 -10.11
C ASP A 32 67.69 12.92 -9.30
N THR A 33 67.60 11.76 -9.97
CA THR A 33 67.32 10.37 -9.55
C THR A 33 67.30 9.97 -8.05
N LYS A 34 66.26 9.19 -7.68
CA LYS A 34 66.41 7.70 -7.56
C LYS A 34 65.10 6.93 -7.48
N THR A 35 65.05 5.82 -8.21
CA THR A 35 63.90 4.94 -8.41
C THR A 35 63.79 3.84 -7.35
N ARG A 36 62.57 3.56 -6.87
CA ARG A 36 62.22 2.19 -6.43
C ARG A 36 60.81 1.82 -6.90
N ARG A 37 60.73 0.72 -7.65
CA ARG A 37 59.52 0.25 -8.33
C ARG A 37 58.44 -0.20 -7.33
N GLN A 38 57.23 0.31 -7.46
CA GLN A 38 56.01 -0.43 -7.08
C GLN A 38 55.29 -0.87 -8.35
N ARG A 39 54.83 -2.12 -8.37
CA ARG A 39 54.00 -2.67 -9.45
C ARG A 39 52.56 -2.27 -9.16
N TYR A 40 51.94 -1.51 -10.07
CA TYR A 40 50.49 -1.44 -10.12
C TYR A 40 49.98 -2.60 -10.96
N SER A 41 49.42 -3.62 -10.30
CA SER A 41 48.55 -4.61 -10.94
C SER A 41 47.18 -4.00 -11.14
N ILE A 42 46.73 -3.97 -12.40
CA ILE A 42 45.31 -3.77 -12.73
C ILE A 42 44.55 -4.95 -12.12
N ILE A 43 43.66 -4.67 -11.17
CA ILE A 43 42.70 -5.66 -10.65
C ILE A 43 41.31 -5.25 -11.13
N HIS A 44 40.54 -6.25 -11.55
CA HIS A 44 39.18 -6.11 -12.05
C HIS A 44 38.26 -5.42 -11.04
N ALA A 45 37.18 -4.83 -11.54
CA ALA A 45 36.06 -4.41 -10.70
C ALA A 45 35.49 -5.63 -9.96
N GLU A 46 35.86 -5.77 -8.69
CA GLU A 46 35.21 -6.72 -7.79
C GLU A 46 33.76 -6.29 -7.53
N ARG A 47 32.93 -7.28 -7.24
CA ARG A 47 31.50 -7.11 -6.95
C ARG A 47 31.31 -6.05 -5.88
N SER A 48 30.46 -5.06 -6.15
CA SER A 48 29.92 -4.22 -5.06
C SER A 48 29.27 -5.13 -4.01
N PRO A 49 29.50 -4.90 -2.72
CA PRO A 49 28.92 -5.74 -1.69
C PRO A 49 27.41 -5.63 -1.73
N HIS A 50 26.73 -6.76 -1.61
CA HIS A 50 25.31 -6.79 -1.28
C HIS A 50 25.12 -6.00 0.03
N MET A 51 24.46 -4.84 -0.03
CA MET A 51 23.70 -4.38 1.14
C MET A 51 22.43 -5.21 1.17
N ASP A 52 22.56 -6.40 1.75
CA ASP A 52 21.41 -7.18 2.18
C ASP A 52 20.63 -6.35 3.21
N PHE A 53 19.55 -5.70 2.77
CA PHE A 53 18.42 -5.40 3.64
C PHE A 53 17.66 -6.69 3.97
N THR A 54 18.38 -7.70 4.45
CA THR A 54 17.78 -8.77 5.23
C THR A 54 17.31 -8.13 6.54
N GLN A 55 16.04 -7.72 6.56
CA GLN A 55 15.29 -7.80 7.81
C GLN A 55 15.24 -9.28 8.18
N THR A 56 16.20 -9.71 8.99
CA THR A 56 16.10 -10.97 9.74
C THR A 56 14.81 -10.93 10.56
N PRO A 57 14.17 -12.08 10.84
CA PRO A 57 12.97 -12.10 11.67
C PRO A 57 13.26 -11.42 13.01
N PHE A 58 12.56 -10.33 13.30
CA PHE A 58 12.77 -9.56 14.52
C PHE A 58 12.34 -10.39 15.73
N GLY A 59 13.33 -10.82 16.53
CA GLY A 59 13.10 -11.43 17.84
C GLY A 59 12.61 -10.40 18.85
N ASN A 60 11.33 -10.05 18.77
CA ASN A 60 10.62 -9.21 19.74
C ASN A 60 9.74 -10.10 20.66
N ASP A 61 10.25 -11.25 21.08
CA ASP A 61 9.50 -12.21 21.90
C ASP A 61 9.61 -11.92 23.41
N ASP A 62 10.74 -11.39 23.88
CA ASP A 62 10.98 -11.19 25.32
C ASP A 62 10.18 -10.02 25.94
N MET A 63 9.98 -8.92 25.20
CA MET A 63 9.24 -7.75 25.72
C MET A 63 7.76 -8.07 26.01
N PHE A 64 7.15 -8.96 25.23
CA PHE A 64 5.75 -9.31 25.44
C PHE A 64 5.59 -10.25 26.63
N ASN A 65 6.55 -11.14 26.88
CA ASN A 65 6.53 -12.05 28.03
C ASN A 65 6.83 -11.31 29.34
N ALA A 66 7.84 -10.43 29.37
CA ALA A 66 8.18 -9.65 30.57
C ALA A 66 7.00 -8.81 31.08
N CYS A 67 6.22 -8.20 30.18
CA CYS A 67 5.08 -7.36 30.54
C CYS A 67 3.77 -8.11 30.89
N PHE A 68 3.81 -9.44 31.09
CA PHE A 68 2.75 -10.17 31.80
C PHE A 68 3.00 -10.32 33.30
N ASP A 69 4.26 -10.21 33.74
CA ASP A 69 4.64 -10.33 35.15
C ASP A 69 4.45 -9.01 35.90
N ASP A 70 4.60 -7.86 35.22
CA ASP A 70 4.35 -6.51 35.77
C ASP A 70 2.89 -6.26 36.22
N CYS A 71 1.96 -7.19 35.98
CA CYS A 71 0.56 -7.09 36.40
C CYS A 71 0.26 -7.67 37.80
N GLU A 72 1.28 -8.06 38.58
CA GLU A 72 1.15 -8.49 39.98
C GLU A 72 1.82 -7.51 40.98
N GLY A 73 2.03 -6.24 40.58
CA GLY A 73 2.94 -5.31 41.26
C GLY A 73 2.36 -4.01 41.84
N GLU A 74 1.04 -3.81 41.89
CA GLU A 74 0.41 -2.62 42.51
C GLU A 74 -0.74 -3.02 43.45
N GLU A 75 -0.42 -3.29 44.72
CA GLU A 75 -1.38 -3.21 45.84
C GLU A 75 -1.26 -1.84 46.51
N ASP A 76 -2.40 -1.23 46.82
CA ASP A 76 -2.51 0.06 47.49
C ASP A 76 -1.92 0.04 48.92
N ASP A 77 -1.10 1.03 49.29
CA ASP A 77 -0.86 1.35 50.70
C ASP A 77 -0.91 2.86 50.99
N HIS A 78 -1.94 3.28 51.73
CA HIS A 78 -2.17 4.62 52.23
C HIS A 78 -1.97 4.64 53.77
N GLY A 79 -0.75 4.93 54.25
CA GLY A 79 -0.36 4.47 55.60
C GLY A 79 0.56 5.32 56.50
N SER A 80 0.63 6.65 56.39
CA SER A 80 1.00 7.59 57.49
C SER A 80 2.17 7.30 58.49
N ARG A 81 3.13 8.25 58.53
CA ARG A 81 3.83 8.81 59.73
C ARG A 81 5.10 8.16 60.37
N THR A 82 6.24 8.81 60.06
CA THR A 82 7.21 9.47 61.00
C THR A 82 8.28 8.71 61.83
N TYR A 83 9.45 9.39 61.88
CA TYR A 83 10.54 9.39 62.89
C TYR A 83 11.71 8.38 62.84
N ALA A 84 12.83 8.90 62.31
CA ALA A 84 14.14 9.07 62.97
C ALA A 84 15.17 7.93 63.15
N ASN A 85 16.35 8.21 62.56
CA ASN A 85 17.72 8.08 63.08
C ASN A 85 18.49 6.75 63.10
N ASN A 86 19.81 6.93 62.92
CA ASN A 86 20.94 5.99 63.01
C ASN A 86 20.99 4.93 61.87
N GLY A 87 22.10 4.68 61.18
CA GLY A 87 23.46 5.22 61.28
C GLY A 87 24.49 4.16 61.69
N ASN A 88 25.12 3.50 60.71
CA ASN A 88 26.55 3.15 60.72
C ASN A 88 27.01 2.45 59.42
N SER A 89 28.32 2.51 59.18
CA SER A 89 29.04 1.89 58.06
C SER A 89 29.18 0.37 58.19
N TRP A 90 29.57 -0.35 57.12
CA TRP A 90 30.93 -0.87 56.91
C TRP A 90 31.09 -1.63 55.58
N ILE A 91 32.34 -1.64 55.11
CA ILE A 91 32.92 -2.18 53.86
C ILE A 91 32.82 -3.71 53.74
N SER A 92 32.63 -4.27 52.53
CA SER A 92 33.57 -5.25 51.91
C SER A 92 33.16 -5.79 50.54
N ASP A 93 34.16 -6.03 49.69
CA ASP A 93 34.08 -6.75 48.41
C ASP A 93 33.75 -8.24 48.59
N ARG A 94 33.15 -8.86 47.55
CA ARG A 94 33.75 -10.05 46.88
C ARG A 94 33.06 -10.47 45.57
N LYS A 95 33.89 -10.97 44.65
CA LYS A 95 33.54 -11.72 43.43
C LYS A 95 33.31 -13.23 43.72
N TYR A 96 32.93 -13.94 42.66
CA TYR A 96 32.85 -15.40 42.38
C TYR A 96 31.38 -15.85 42.21
N SER A 97 30.92 -16.28 41.02
CA SER A 97 31.29 -17.49 40.26
C SER A 97 30.92 -18.79 40.99
N TRP A 98 30.07 -19.64 40.37
CA TRP A 98 30.39 -21.03 39.97
C TRP A 98 29.14 -21.85 39.54
N ASP A 99 29.32 -22.56 38.42
CA ASP A 99 28.89 -23.93 38.05
C ASP A 99 27.45 -24.50 38.13
N MET A 100 27.19 -25.31 37.09
CA MET A 100 26.14 -26.34 37.02
C MET A 100 26.49 -27.61 37.82
N PRO A 101 25.51 -28.35 38.35
CA PRO A 101 25.70 -29.72 38.79
C PRO A 101 25.39 -30.73 37.66
N THR A 102 26.31 -31.68 37.46
CA THR A 102 26.00 -32.97 36.80
C THR A 102 25.83 -34.05 37.87
N GLN A 103 24.85 -34.93 37.71
CA GLN A 103 24.82 -36.23 38.39
C GLN A 103 24.46 -37.34 37.41
N ASN A 104 25.05 -38.50 37.64
CA ASN A 104 25.09 -39.62 36.70
C ASN A 104 25.25 -40.92 37.53
N GLU A 105 24.19 -41.72 37.65
CA GLU A 105 24.27 -43.06 38.25
C GLU A 105 23.68 -44.14 37.34
N ARG A 106 24.22 -45.36 37.47
CA ARG A 106 24.10 -46.46 36.49
C ARG A 106 23.26 -47.61 37.02
N ARG A 107 22.63 -48.36 36.09
CA ARG A 107 22.38 -49.84 36.00
C ARG A 107 20.99 -50.13 35.42
N VAL A 108 20.70 -51.21 34.69
CA VAL A 108 21.45 -52.44 34.33
C VAL A 108 21.08 -52.90 32.89
N ARG A 109 21.91 -53.76 32.28
CA ARG A 109 21.74 -54.32 30.91
C ARG A 109 20.59 -55.34 30.77
N ARG A 110 20.02 -55.48 29.56
CA ARG A 110 20.10 -56.73 28.75
C ARG A 110 19.55 -56.59 27.30
N ASN A 111 20.39 -57.05 26.37
CA ASN A 111 20.21 -57.74 25.07
C ASN A 111 18.85 -57.69 24.32
N GLY A 112 18.78 -57.58 22.99
CA GLY A 112 19.85 -57.45 21.98
C GLY A 112 19.38 -57.75 20.53
N THR A 113 20.26 -57.56 19.52
CA THR A 113 20.17 -57.97 18.07
C THR A 113 18.95 -57.44 17.28
N ILE A 114 19.05 -56.54 16.28
CA ILE A 114 19.88 -56.43 15.04
C ILE A 114 19.53 -57.48 13.97
N GLU A 115 18.97 -57.02 12.83
CA GLU A 115 19.31 -57.25 11.39
C GLU A 115 18.15 -56.67 10.54
N THR A 116 18.29 -55.55 9.82
CA THR A 116 18.82 -55.34 8.45
C THR A 116 18.08 -56.06 7.31
N GLY A 117 17.46 -55.30 6.40
CA GLY A 117 16.95 -55.81 5.12
C GLY A 117 16.27 -54.72 4.27
N LEU A 118 16.84 -54.44 3.08
CA LEU A 118 16.24 -53.59 2.03
C LEU A 118 15.40 -54.46 1.08
N TYR A 119 14.33 -53.87 0.51
CA TYR A 119 13.81 -53.98 -0.89
C TYR A 119 12.27 -53.90 -0.97
N ASP A 120 11.81 -53.02 -1.87
CA ASP A 120 10.48 -52.98 -2.54
C ASP A 120 10.57 -53.89 -3.82
N PRO A 121 9.52 -54.21 -4.63
CA PRO A 121 8.17 -53.64 -4.68
C PRO A 121 6.98 -54.59 -5.02
N PHE A 122 5.78 -53.98 -5.17
CA PHE A 122 4.56 -54.40 -5.91
C PHE A 122 3.51 -55.39 -5.33
N GLU A 123 2.26 -54.90 -5.44
CA GLU A 123 1.02 -55.57 -5.91
C GLU A 123 -0.06 -56.17 -4.97
N THR A 124 -1.30 -55.75 -5.29
CA THR A 124 -2.62 -56.41 -5.18
C THR A 124 -3.45 -56.49 -3.88
N SER A 125 -4.66 -55.92 -3.98
CA SER A 125 -5.94 -56.36 -3.35
C SER A 125 -6.09 -56.19 -1.81
N ASP A 126 -7.28 -56.00 -1.23
CA ASP A 126 -8.66 -55.92 -1.77
C ASP A 126 -9.59 -55.13 -0.81
N ARG A 127 -10.74 -54.65 -1.32
CA ARG A 127 -12.01 -54.31 -0.60
C ARG A 127 -12.02 -53.21 0.49
N GLU A 128 -12.69 -52.08 0.22
CA GLU A 128 -14.15 -51.83 0.34
C GLU A 128 -14.69 -51.73 1.78
N PHE A 129 -15.22 -50.55 2.15
CA PHE A 129 -16.56 -50.37 2.75
C PHE A 129 -16.87 -48.86 2.94
N PHE A 130 -17.93 -48.34 2.31
CA PHE A 130 -19.00 -47.48 2.89
C PHE A 130 -20.02 -47.09 1.78
N PRO A 131 -21.32 -46.89 2.08
CA PRO A 131 -22.40 -46.97 1.07
C PRO A 131 -22.99 -45.61 0.62
N ARG A 132 -23.93 -45.70 -0.33
CA ARG A 132 -24.61 -44.61 -1.06
C ARG A 132 -25.67 -43.82 -0.25
N ARG A 133 -26.01 -42.62 -0.79
CA ARG A 133 -27.21 -41.74 -0.64
C ARG A 133 -26.86 -40.37 -0.04
N ASN A 134 -27.30 -39.20 -0.53
CA ASN A 134 -28.02 -38.75 -1.75
C ASN A 134 -27.22 -37.51 -2.28
N SER A 135 -27.14 -37.08 -3.55
CA SER A 135 -28.04 -37.13 -4.72
C SER A 135 -29.34 -36.30 -4.63
N GLU A 136 -29.32 -35.18 -3.91
CA GLU A 136 -30.49 -34.29 -3.79
C GLU A 136 -30.09 -32.83 -3.42
N PHE A 137 -29.36 -32.13 -4.29
CA PHE A 137 -29.13 -30.67 -4.17
C PHE A 137 -28.75 -29.93 -5.47
N PHE A 138 -28.36 -30.65 -6.54
CA PHE A 138 -27.88 -30.05 -7.80
C PHE A 138 -28.96 -29.78 -8.88
N ASN A 139 -30.25 -30.02 -8.59
CA ASN A 139 -31.32 -30.00 -9.60
C ASN A 139 -32.39 -28.90 -9.46
N GLU A 140 -32.31 -28.03 -8.44
CA GLU A 140 -33.27 -26.91 -8.32
C GLU A 140 -32.76 -25.59 -8.94
N SER A 141 -31.46 -25.30 -8.88
CA SER A 141 -30.88 -24.05 -9.43
C SER A 141 -31.02 -23.90 -10.95
N ASN A 142 -31.30 -24.98 -11.69
CA ASN A 142 -31.49 -24.95 -13.15
C ASN A 142 -32.96 -24.82 -13.60
N ARG A 143 -33.94 -24.76 -12.67
CA ARG A 143 -35.36 -24.58 -13.01
C ARG A 143 -35.84 -23.12 -12.95
N LEU A 144 -35.22 -22.28 -12.12
CA LEU A 144 -35.63 -20.87 -11.97
C LEU A 144 -35.04 -19.93 -13.05
N THR A 145 -33.90 -20.28 -13.65
CA THR A 145 -33.24 -19.44 -14.67
C THR A 145 -33.90 -19.50 -16.05
N ARG A 146 -34.75 -20.51 -16.32
CA ARG A 146 -35.47 -20.67 -17.60
C ARG A 146 -36.86 -20.03 -17.63
N SER A 147 -37.41 -19.56 -16.52
CA SER A 147 -38.75 -18.93 -16.48
C SER A 147 -38.75 -17.40 -16.63
N PHE A 148 -37.59 -16.75 -16.71
CA PHE A 148 -37.49 -15.28 -16.79
C PHE A 148 -37.16 -14.72 -18.18
N GLN A 149 -36.80 -15.56 -19.15
CA GLN A 149 -36.40 -15.12 -20.52
C GLN A 149 -37.52 -15.21 -21.58
N THR A 150 -38.75 -15.61 -21.21
CA THR A 150 -39.83 -15.87 -22.19
C THR A 150 -41.04 -14.92 -22.07
N GLU A 151 -40.98 -13.89 -21.22
CA GLU A 151 -42.13 -13.00 -20.95
C GLU A 151 -41.94 -11.52 -21.39
N VAL A 152 -41.01 -11.24 -22.31
CA VAL A 152 -40.76 -9.86 -22.82
C VAL A 152 -41.04 -9.69 -24.32
N PHE A 153 -41.09 -10.78 -25.11
CA PHE A 153 -41.27 -10.73 -26.57
C PHE A 153 -42.66 -11.22 -27.06
N SER A 154 -43.75 -10.65 -26.53
CA SER A 154 -45.11 -11.01 -26.97
C SER A 154 -46.19 -9.93 -26.88
N ARG A 155 -45.85 -8.63 -26.92
CA ARG A 155 -46.83 -7.54 -27.06
C ARG A 155 -46.39 -6.43 -28.03
N PHE A 156 -46.96 -6.43 -29.24
CA PHE A 156 -47.67 -5.31 -29.91
C PHE A 156 -47.97 -5.68 -31.39
N PRO A 157 -49.11 -5.27 -31.98
CA PRO A 157 -49.58 -5.76 -33.27
C PRO A 157 -49.09 -4.93 -34.48
N ARG A 158 -49.16 -5.53 -35.68
CA ARG A 158 -48.88 -4.88 -36.97
C ARG A 158 -50.14 -4.21 -37.56
N SER A 159 -50.00 -3.00 -38.09
CA SER A 159 -50.91 -2.46 -39.13
C SER A 159 -50.23 -1.42 -40.03
N PHE A 160 -50.69 -1.31 -41.28
CA PHE A 160 -50.08 -0.59 -42.41
C PHE A 160 -50.25 0.94 -42.39
N GLY A 161 -49.40 1.66 -43.13
CA GLY A 161 -49.66 3.04 -43.57
C GLY A 161 -48.47 3.70 -44.29
N SER A 162 -48.64 4.11 -45.56
CA SER A 162 -47.60 4.73 -46.40
C SER A 162 -47.86 6.22 -46.68
N ARG A 163 -46.84 7.10 -46.56
CA ARG A 163 -46.44 8.12 -47.56
C ARG A 163 -45.33 9.07 -47.06
N GLN A 164 -44.75 9.81 -48.01
CA GLN A 164 -43.58 10.69 -47.90
C GLN A 164 -43.89 12.04 -47.21
N SER A 165 -42.93 12.57 -46.42
CA SER A 165 -42.30 13.90 -46.59
C SER A 165 -41.56 14.38 -45.32
N GLU A 166 -40.29 14.73 -45.45
CA GLU A 166 -39.50 15.52 -44.48
C GLU A 166 -39.86 17.03 -44.55
N PRO A 167 -39.35 17.94 -43.66
CA PRO A 167 -38.46 17.73 -42.50
C PRO A 167 -38.94 18.37 -41.17
N GLU A 168 -38.07 18.26 -40.15
CA GLU A 168 -37.87 19.13 -38.96
C GLU A 168 -38.09 18.51 -37.56
N ARG A 169 -37.21 18.96 -36.63
CA ARG A 169 -37.14 18.67 -35.19
C ARG A 169 -36.77 17.25 -34.76
N PHE A 170 -35.51 16.88 -34.98
CA PHE A 170 -34.79 16.06 -34.00
C PHE A 170 -33.93 16.94 -33.08
N LYS A 171 -34.29 16.98 -31.79
CA LYS A 171 -33.38 17.42 -30.73
C LYS A 171 -32.23 16.40 -30.65
N LYS A 172 -31.01 16.83 -30.94
CA LYS A 172 -29.82 15.99 -30.78
C LYS A 172 -29.59 15.75 -29.29
N TRP A 173 -29.91 14.55 -28.81
CA TRP A 173 -29.52 14.12 -27.46
C TRP A 173 -28.00 14.09 -27.37
N SER A 174 -27.45 14.70 -26.31
CA SER A 174 -26.06 14.47 -25.94
C SER A 174 -25.97 13.11 -25.24
N PHE A 175 -25.18 12.21 -25.82
CA PHE A 175 -24.70 11.06 -25.06
C PHE A 175 -23.69 11.58 -24.04
N ARG A 176 -24.09 11.64 -22.76
CA ARG A 176 -23.11 11.61 -21.68
C ARG A 176 -22.32 10.33 -21.85
N HIS A 177 -21.01 10.43 -21.85
CA HIS A 177 -20.17 9.27 -21.61
C HIS A 177 -20.29 8.97 -20.13
N ASP A 178 -21.23 8.10 -19.78
CA ASP A 178 -21.22 7.48 -18.45
C ASP A 178 -20.02 6.54 -18.44
N THR A 179 -18.90 7.06 -17.96
CA THR A 179 -17.69 6.28 -17.67
C THR A 179 -18.08 5.20 -16.67
N VAL A 180 -18.23 3.96 -17.14
CA VAL A 180 -18.54 2.82 -16.27
C VAL A 180 -17.34 2.59 -15.37
N PHE A 181 -17.40 3.15 -14.16
CA PHE A 181 -16.47 2.83 -13.08
C PHE A 181 -16.57 1.32 -12.81
N THR A 182 -15.57 0.57 -13.28
CA THR A 182 -15.39 -0.83 -12.89
C THR A 182 -14.92 -0.89 -11.44
N SER A 183 -15.89 -0.78 -10.54
CA SER A 183 -15.75 -1.11 -9.13
C SER A 183 -15.08 -2.48 -8.94
N LEU A 184 -14.33 -2.61 -7.85
CA LEU A 184 -13.63 -3.84 -7.44
C LEU A 184 -14.53 -5.08 -7.22
N SER A 185 -15.85 -4.96 -7.41
CA SER A 185 -16.86 -6.01 -7.25
C SER A 185 -16.75 -7.17 -8.27
N ASN A 186 -16.18 -6.96 -9.46
CA ASN A 186 -16.23 -7.93 -10.57
C ASN A 186 -15.09 -8.97 -10.63
N ILE A 187 -14.19 -9.03 -9.63
CA ILE A 187 -13.00 -9.91 -9.68
C ILE A 187 -13.10 -11.14 -8.74
N TYR A 188 -14.17 -11.24 -7.93
CA TYR A 188 -14.42 -12.41 -7.07
C TYR A 188 -15.72 -13.13 -7.47
N PRO A 189 -15.74 -14.49 -7.53
CA PRO A 189 -16.94 -15.23 -7.89
C PRO A 189 -18.03 -15.07 -6.83
N THR A 190 -19.12 -14.39 -7.20
CA THR A 190 -20.38 -14.28 -6.43
C THR A 190 -20.20 -14.08 -4.92
N ARG A 191 -19.41 -13.06 -4.51
CA ARG A 191 -19.50 -12.57 -3.14
C ARG A 191 -20.81 -11.79 -3.02
N ILE A 192 -21.64 -12.11 -2.01
CA ILE A 192 -22.83 -11.34 -1.66
C ILE A 192 -22.39 -9.87 -1.54
N MET A 193 -23.11 -8.95 -2.19
CA MET A 193 -22.84 -7.51 -2.06
C MET A 193 -22.78 -7.18 -0.56
N PRO A 194 -21.67 -6.61 -0.05
CA PRO A 194 -21.54 -6.35 1.37
C PRO A 194 -22.70 -5.45 1.82
N GLN A 195 -23.34 -5.84 2.93
CA GLN A 195 -24.48 -5.08 3.45
C GLN A 195 -24.00 -3.70 3.90
N THR A 196 -24.76 -2.66 3.59
CA THR A 196 -24.43 -1.30 4.05
C THR A 196 -24.68 -1.18 5.55
N TYR A 197 -24.01 -0.22 6.21
CA TYR A 197 -24.23 0.09 7.63
C TYR A 197 -25.73 0.23 7.96
N GLU A 198 -26.47 1.01 7.16
CA GLU A 198 -27.91 1.22 7.34
C GLU A 198 -28.73 -0.08 7.19
N GLN A 199 -28.37 -0.98 6.27
CA GLN A 199 -29.05 -2.28 6.14
C GLN A 199 -28.84 -3.16 7.38
N ILE A 200 -27.62 -3.16 7.93
CA ILE A 200 -27.26 -3.88 9.15
C ILE A 200 -28.01 -3.29 10.34
N LYS A 201 -27.93 -1.97 10.53
CA LYS A 201 -28.63 -1.22 11.59
C LYS A 201 -30.13 -1.52 11.60
N GLN A 202 -30.80 -1.39 10.45
CA GLN A 202 -32.23 -1.70 10.34
C GLN A 202 -32.55 -3.19 10.56
N SER A 203 -31.63 -4.11 10.26
CA SER A 203 -31.81 -5.54 10.55
C SER A 203 -31.71 -5.83 12.05
N CYS A 204 -30.70 -5.28 12.72
CA CYS A 204 -30.47 -5.43 14.16
C CYS A 204 -31.59 -4.78 14.98
N LEU A 205 -31.99 -3.54 14.66
CA LEU A 205 -33.10 -2.85 15.34
C LEU A 205 -34.43 -3.60 15.19
N ARG A 206 -34.74 -4.16 14.01
CA ARG A 206 -35.98 -4.96 13.80
C ARG A 206 -35.95 -6.32 14.52
N SER A 207 -34.78 -6.92 14.70
CA SER A 207 -34.63 -8.23 15.36
C SER A 207 -34.41 -8.13 16.88
N GLY A 208 -34.13 -6.92 17.41
CA GLY A 208 -33.80 -6.71 18.81
C GLY A 208 -32.47 -7.35 19.23
N ARG A 209 -31.57 -7.63 18.27
CA ARG A 209 -30.27 -8.25 18.52
C ARG A 209 -29.15 -7.26 18.18
N LEU A 210 -28.13 -7.23 19.02
CA LEU A 210 -26.91 -6.49 18.72
C LEU A 210 -26.17 -7.15 17.55
N TYR A 211 -25.49 -6.33 16.74
CA TYR A 211 -24.69 -6.80 15.63
C TYR A 211 -23.51 -7.63 16.12
N GLU A 212 -23.24 -8.71 15.40
CA GLU A 212 -22.07 -9.55 15.54
C GLU A 212 -21.47 -9.70 14.16
N ASP A 213 -20.23 -9.25 14.00
CA ASP A 213 -19.57 -9.13 12.71
C ASP A 213 -19.13 -10.51 12.17
N PRO A 214 -19.72 -11.01 11.07
CA PRO A 214 -19.38 -12.32 10.52
C PRO A 214 -18.08 -12.29 9.70
N ASP A 215 -17.59 -11.12 9.29
CA ASP A 215 -16.31 -10.97 8.59
C ASP A 215 -15.13 -10.72 9.56
N PHE A 216 -15.41 -10.46 10.85
CA PHE A 216 -14.38 -10.19 11.87
C PHE A 216 -14.84 -10.61 13.28
N GLU A 217 -14.96 -11.92 13.49
CA GLU A 217 -15.42 -12.52 14.75
C GLU A 217 -14.58 -12.11 15.97
N ALA A 218 -15.21 -12.11 17.15
CA ALA A 218 -14.60 -11.80 18.44
C ALA A 218 -13.72 -12.97 18.97
N VAL A 219 -12.62 -13.27 18.28
CA VAL A 219 -11.72 -14.41 18.54
C VAL A 219 -10.25 -13.99 18.54
N ASP A 220 -9.42 -14.67 19.32
CA ASP A 220 -7.98 -14.36 19.49
C ASP A 220 -7.21 -14.39 18.15
N ASP A 221 -7.62 -15.22 17.18
CA ASP A 221 -7.02 -15.34 15.83
C ASP A 221 -7.12 -14.04 15.00
N ASN A 222 -8.09 -13.16 15.30
CA ASN A 222 -8.22 -11.84 14.69
C ASN A 222 -7.35 -10.78 15.40
N VAL A 223 -6.80 -11.12 16.56
CA VAL A 223 -5.82 -10.31 17.28
C VAL A 223 -4.40 -10.71 16.89
N PHE A 224 -4.01 -11.96 17.17
CA PHE A 224 -2.71 -12.53 16.84
C PHE A 224 -2.84 -13.73 15.91
N THR A 225 -2.12 -13.68 14.80
CA THR A 225 -2.12 -14.71 13.74
C THR A 225 -0.84 -15.56 13.74
N SER A 226 0.27 -15.02 14.26
CA SER A 226 1.57 -15.70 14.32
C SER A 226 1.72 -16.65 15.51
N ARG A 227 1.07 -16.33 16.63
CA ARG A 227 1.16 -17.06 17.91
C ARG A 227 -0.13 -16.91 18.70
N ARG A 228 -0.40 -17.87 19.61
CA ARG A 228 -1.47 -17.70 20.60
C ARG A 228 -1.06 -16.64 21.62
N PRO A 229 -1.99 -15.79 22.09
CA PRO A 229 -1.71 -14.90 23.20
C PRO A 229 -1.49 -15.72 24.49
N PRO A 230 -0.62 -15.27 25.42
CA PRO A 230 -0.32 -16.02 26.65
C PRO A 230 -1.47 -15.97 27.67
N ARG A 231 -2.40 -15.02 27.54
CA ARG A 231 -3.71 -15.00 28.19
C ARG A 231 -4.78 -14.75 27.10
N PRO A 232 -5.91 -15.47 27.09
CA PRO A 232 -6.98 -15.25 26.10
C PRO A 232 -7.63 -13.88 26.30
N PHE A 233 -8.15 -13.29 25.22
CA PHE A 233 -8.83 -11.98 25.32
C PHE A 233 -10.30 -12.15 25.70
N VAL A 234 -10.79 -11.27 26.58
CA VAL A 234 -12.22 -11.15 26.84
C VAL A 234 -12.74 -10.02 25.97
N TRP A 235 -13.53 -10.36 24.95
CA TRP A 235 -14.15 -9.37 24.08
C TRP A 235 -15.40 -8.80 24.75
N ARG A 236 -15.43 -7.48 24.98
CA ARG A 236 -16.53 -6.78 25.66
C ARG A 236 -17.03 -5.60 24.84
N ARG A 237 -18.31 -5.27 24.97
CA ARG A 237 -18.87 -4.03 24.42
C ARG A 237 -18.66 -2.87 25.40
N PRO A 238 -18.53 -1.61 24.95
CA PRO A 238 -18.48 -0.43 25.82
C PRO A 238 -19.62 -0.36 26.86
N THR A 239 -20.81 -0.78 26.46
CA THR A 239 -22.02 -0.90 27.31
C THR A 239 -21.93 -1.95 28.42
N GLU A 240 -20.91 -2.82 28.39
CA GLU A 240 -20.60 -3.82 29.42
C GLU A 240 -19.41 -3.41 30.30
N MET A 241 -18.83 -2.23 30.03
CA MET A 241 -17.61 -1.70 30.66
C MET A 241 -17.87 -0.39 31.42
N VAL A 242 -18.73 0.48 30.89
CA VAL A 242 -19.10 1.78 31.48
C VAL A 242 -20.61 2.04 31.39
N GLU A 243 -21.15 2.88 32.27
CA GLU A 243 -22.58 3.14 32.36
C GLU A 243 -23.15 4.00 31.22
N ASP A 244 -22.37 4.97 30.74
CA ASP A 244 -22.76 5.93 29.68
C ASP A 244 -21.64 6.05 28.64
N PRO A 245 -21.46 5.03 27.77
CA PRO A 245 -20.48 5.09 26.69
C PRO A 245 -20.91 6.11 25.64
N ILE A 246 -19.95 6.87 25.14
CA ILE A 246 -20.10 7.85 24.08
C ILE A 246 -19.16 7.52 22.91
N LEU A 247 -19.55 7.90 21.69
CA LEU A 247 -18.71 7.66 20.53
C LEU A 247 -17.56 8.68 20.51
N VAL A 248 -17.91 9.97 20.51
CA VAL A 248 -17.00 11.12 20.54
C VAL A 248 -17.52 12.12 21.59
N ASP A 249 -16.65 12.72 22.40
CA ASP A 249 -17.00 13.78 23.36
C ASP A 249 -16.68 15.18 22.80
N ASP A 250 -17.68 16.05 22.67
CA ASP A 250 -17.62 17.44 22.12
C ASP A 250 -16.62 17.73 20.95
N GLY A 251 -16.35 16.71 20.13
CA GLY A 251 -15.43 16.77 18.99
C GLY A 251 -14.11 16.02 19.23
N ALA A 252 -13.75 15.14 18.30
CA ALA A 252 -12.60 14.25 18.45
C ALA A 252 -11.30 15.00 18.62
N SER A 253 -10.64 14.79 19.75
CA SER A 253 -9.36 15.38 20.12
C SER A 253 -8.22 14.44 19.79
N ARG A 254 -7.04 15.02 19.57
CA ARG A 254 -5.80 14.22 19.49
C ARG A 254 -5.53 13.48 20.80
N MET A 255 -6.08 13.95 21.92
CA MET A 255 -5.92 13.38 23.26
C MET A 255 -6.66 12.06 23.50
N ASP A 256 -7.61 11.72 22.63
CA ASP A 256 -8.43 10.50 22.70
C ASP A 256 -7.71 9.29 22.09
N VAL A 257 -6.45 9.50 21.71
CA VAL A 257 -5.57 8.54 21.06
C VAL A 257 -4.35 8.35 21.96
N ALA A 258 -4.41 7.29 22.78
CA ALA A 258 -3.28 6.72 23.51
C ALA A 258 -2.94 5.32 22.99
N GLN A 259 -1.64 5.01 22.84
CA GLN A 259 -1.19 3.70 22.36
C GLN A 259 -1.37 2.62 23.42
N GLY A 260 -1.98 1.51 23.02
CA GLY A 260 -1.99 0.28 23.80
C GLY A 260 -0.73 -0.57 23.59
N ARG A 261 -0.87 -1.89 23.72
CA ARG A 261 0.24 -2.86 23.66
C ARG A 261 0.62 -3.30 22.23
N LEU A 262 0.10 -2.63 21.20
CA LEU A 262 0.37 -2.91 19.79
C LEU A 262 1.44 -1.97 19.22
N GLY A 263 2.25 -2.47 18.28
CA GLY A 263 3.31 -1.72 17.61
C GLY A 263 2.83 -0.98 16.37
N ASP A 264 1.75 -0.22 16.49
CA ASP A 264 1.04 0.47 15.40
C ASP A 264 1.06 2.00 15.54
N CYS A 265 2.01 2.55 16.30
CA CYS A 265 2.22 4.00 16.52
C CYS A 265 2.08 4.90 15.26
N TRP A 266 2.46 4.39 14.08
CA TRP A 266 2.28 5.05 12.79
C TRP A 266 0.81 5.35 12.44
N PHE A 267 -0.10 4.45 12.79
CA PHE A 267 -1.55 4.58 12.59
C PHE A 267 -2.10 5.63 13.55
N LEU A 268 -1.72 5.58 14.82
CA LEU A 268 -2.10 6.57 15.84
C LEU A 268 -1.59 7.97 15.51
N ALA A 269 -0.34 8.12 15.03
CA ALA A 269 0.18 9.40 14.56
C ALA A 269 -0.62 9.94 13.37
N GLY A 270 -1.13 9.06 12.51
CA GLY A 270 -2.09 9.42 11.46
C GLY A 270 -3.43 9.89 12.04
N ILE A 271 -4.00 9.17 13.02
CA ILE A 271 -5.29 9.55 13.64
C ILE A 271 -5.16 10.89 14.38
N ALA A 272 -4.08 11.09 15.15
CA ALA A 272 -3.79 12.35 15.82
C ALA A 272 -3.54 13.51 14.83
N SER A 273 -3.20 13.20 13.57
CA SER A 273 -3.19 14.18 12.48
C SER A 273 -4.62 14.50 12.00
N LEU A 274 -5.44 13.47 11.83
CA LEU A 274 -6.83 13.56 11.36
C LEU A 274 -7.72 14.42 12.27
N THR A 275 -7.59 14.28 13.60
CA THR A 275 -8.39 15.04 14.58
C THR A 275 -8.15 16.55 14.55
N GLN A 276 -7.06 17.03 13.93
CA GLN A 276 -6.83 18.47 13.73
C GLN A 276 -7.85 19.10 12.74
N TYR A 277 -8.55 18.29 11.94
CA TYR A 277 -9.39 18.76 10.84
C TYR A 277 -10.79 18.11 10.91
N PRO A 278 -11.76 18.70 11.64
CA PRO A 278 -13.06 18.08 11.92
C PRO A 278 -13.86 17.63 10.69
N GLY A 279 -13.79 18.37 9.57
CA GLY A 279 -14.47 17.98 8.32
C GLY A 279 -13.86 16.73 7.67
N LEU A 280 -12.54 16.53 7.83
CA LEU A 280 -11.82 15.35 7.37
C LEU A 280 -12.05 14.18 8.33
N PHE A 281 -12.05 14.43 9.64
CA PHE A 281 -12.43 13.44 10.65
C PHE A 281 -13.82 12.88 10.39
N LYS A 282 -14.84 13.73 10.18
CA LYS A 282 -16.22 13.31 9.86
C LYS A 282 -16.34 12.49 8.57
N ARG A 283 -15.42 12.64 7.62
CA ARG A 283 -15.37 11.81 6.40
C ARG A 283 -14.95 10.38 6.69
N VAL A 284 -14.10 10.17 7.71
CA VAL A 284 -13.54 8.86 8.10
C VAL A 284 -14.36 8.21 9.21
N CYS A 285 -14.81 8.99 10.17
CA CYS A 285 -15.70 8.59 11.27
C CYS A 285 -16.98 9.45 11.22
N PRO A 286 -18.01 9.02 10.46
CA PRO A 286 -19.30 9.73 10.41
C PRO A 286 -19.92 9.78 11.80
N THR A 287 -20.13 10.96 12.38
CA THR A 287 -20.67 11.10 13.75
C THR A 287 -22.20 11.21 13.80
N ASP A 288 -22.84 11.37 12.64
CA ASP A 288 -24.19 11.93 12.57
C ASP A 288 -25.29 10.85 12.52
N ASP A 289 -24.91 9.59 12.24
CA ASP A 289 -25.81 8.43 12.09
C ASP A 289 -25.44 7.21 12.96
N GLN A 290 -24.37 7.28 13.76
CA GLN A 290 -23.93 6.22 14.68
C GLN A 290 -23.64 6.74 16.10
N GLY A 291 -23.74 5.85 17.09
CA GLY A 291 -23.54 6.19 18.50
C GLY A 291 -24.19 5.18 19.45
N PHE A 292 -24.00 5.38 20.75
CA PHE A 292 -24.57 4.54 21.83
C PHE A 292 -25.97 4.99 22.29
N GLY A 293 -26.59 5.95 21.59
CA GLY A 293 -27.91 6.48 21.92
C GLY A 293 -28.98 5.38 21.95
N LYS A 294 -29.71 5.25 23.07
CA LYS A 294 -30.59 4.12 23.42
C LYS A 294 -31.68 3.74 22.41
N LYS A 295 -31.98 4.59 21.41
CA LYS A 295 -32.98 4.31 20.35
C LYS A 295 -32.37 3.77 19.05
N ASP A 296 -31.12 4.13 18.78
CA ASP A 296 -30.46 3.91 17.49
C ASP A 296 -29.25 2.96 17.61
N TYR A 297 -28.81 2.69 18.84
CA TYR A 297 -27.76 1.73 19.15
C TYR A 297 -28.18 0.30 18.76
N CYS A 298 -27.35 -0.32 17.95
CA CYS A 298 -27.51 -1.70 17.50
C CYS A 298 -26.22 -2.53 17.66
N GLY A 299 -25.20 -2.02 18.34
CA GLY A 299 -23.90 -2.67 18.48
C GLY A 299 -23.06 -2.73 17.19
N ALA A 300 -23.42 -1.94 16.16
CA ALA A 300 -22.66 -1.76 14.92
C ALA A 300 -22.22 -0.30 14.77
N PHE A 301 -21.00 -0.12 14.25
CA PHE A 301 -20.36 1.15 13.93
C PHE A 301 -19.66 1.03 12.57
N HIS A 302 -19.35 2.13 11.91
CA HIS A 302 -18.74 2.11 10.58
C HIS A 302 -17.73 3.25 10.35
N PHE A 303 -16.72 2.97 9.53
CA PHE A 303 -15.61 3.88 9.25
C PHE A 303 -15.22 3.83 7.78
N CYS A 304 -14.98 4.99 7.18
CA CYS A 304 -14.68 5.14 5.77
C CYS A 304 -13.17 5.35 5.55
N PHE A 305 -12.50 4.36 4.97
CA PHE A 305 -11.08 4.45 4.63
C PHE A 305 -10.88 4.51 3.11
N TRP A 306 -9.94 5.32 2.65
CA TRP A 306 -9.48 5.27 1.28
C TRP A 306 -8.57 4.07 1.07
N GLN A 307 -8.82 3.27 0.03
CA GLN A 307 -8.03 2.10 -0.35
C GLN A 307 -7.90 2.02 -1.87
N GLY A 308 -6.67 2.11 -2.39
CA GLY A 308 -6.39 1.85 -3.81
C GLY A 308 -7.22 2.69 -4.77
N GLY A 309 -7.48 3.96 -4.45
CA GLY A 309 -8.26 4.89 -5.27
C GLY A 309 -9.78 4.87 -5.06
N GLU A 310 -10.30 4.12 -4.08
CA GLU A 310 -11.74 4.09 -3.73
C GLU A 310 -11.94 4.32 -2.23
N TRP A 311 -13.03 4.97 -1.83
CA TRP A 311 -13.46 5.05 -0.43
C TRP A 311 -14.26 3.79 -0.08
N VAL A 312 -13.87 3.12 0.99
CA VAL A 312 -14.44 1.85 1.45
C VAL A 312 -15.06 2.06 2.83
N ASP A 313 -16.37 1.83 2.91
CA ASP A 313 -17.12 1.80 4.17
C ASP A 313 -16.90 0.46 4.87
N VAL A 314 -16.39 0.49 6.10
CA VAL A 314 -16.03 -0.68 6.90
C VAL A 314 -16.87 -0.72 8.17
N VAL A 315 -17.90 -1.57 8.15
CA VAL A 315 -18.75 -1.84 9.31
C VAL A 315 -18.07 -2.84 10.26
N VAL A 316 -18.11 -2.57 11.57
CA VAL A 316 -17.67 -3.44 12.66
C VAL A 316 -18.72 -3.51 13.77
N ASP A 317 -18.72 -4.59 14.55
CA ASP A 317 -19.39 -4.58 15.86
C ASP A 317 -18.52 -3.90 16.94
N ASP A 318 -19.12 -3.51 18.05
CA ASP A 318 -18.43 -2.81 19.15
C ASP A 318 -17.77 -3.71 20.20
N ARG A 319 -17.62 -5.01 19.96
CA ARG A 319 -16.85 -5.88 20.86
C ARG A 319 -15.36 -5.55 20.74
N LEU A 320 -14.72 -5.12 21.81
CA LEU A 320 -13.31 -4.74 21.86
C LEU A 320 -12.49 -5.74 22.71
N PRO A 321 -11.24 -6.06 22.35
CA PRO A 321 -10.38 -6.93 23.15
C PRO A 321 -10.03 -6.30 24.51
N THR A 322 -10.26 -7.03 25.61
CA THR A 322 -9.90 -6.60 26.96
C THR A 322 -9.12 -7.67 27.74
N ILE A 323 -8.32 -7.20 28.70
CA ILE A 323 -7.75 -7.98 29.81
C ILE A 323 -8.14 -7.24 31.09
N ASN A 324 -8.62 -7.95 32.11
CA ASN A 324 -9.06 -7.37 33.39
C ASN A 324 -10.06 -6.20 33.23
N ASN A 325 -10.97 -6.29 32.24
CA ASN A 325 -11.92 -5.26 31.82
C ASN A 325 -11.29 -3.92 31.35
N GLN A 326 -10.00 -3.90 31.01
CA GLN A 326 -9.32 -2.75 30.40
C GLN A 326 -9.04 -3.02 28.93
N LEU A 327 -9.17 -1.98 28.09
CA LEU A 327 -8.74 -2.03 26.69
C LEU A 327 -7.22 -2.24 26.63
N ILE A 328 -6.78 -3.16 25.77
CA ILE A 328 -5.36 -3.47 25.59
C ILE A 328 -4.71 -2.75 24.40
N PHE A 329 -5.52 -2.16 23.54
CA PHE A 329 -5.12 -1.45 22.32
C PHE A 329 -5.44 0.04 22.43
N VAL A 330 -5.77 0.72 21.33
CA VAL A 330 -6.06 2.16 21.35
C VAL A 330 -7.23 2.46 22.29
N HIS A 331 -7.09 3.51 23.08
CA HIS A 331 -8.13 4.01 23.99
C HIS A 331 -7.98 5.52 24.21
N SER A 332 -9.09 6.16 24.60
CA SER A 332 -9.09 7.55 25.05
C SER A 332 -8.61 7.67 26.50
N LYS A 333 -8.08 8.84 26.88
CA LYS A 333 -7.89 9.19 28.30
C LYS A 333 -9.25 9.28 29.02
N SER A 334 -10.30 9.65 28.28
CA SER A 334 -11.70 9.66 28.75
C SER A 334 -12.26 8.24 28.75
N ARG A 335 -12.55 7.69 29.94
CA ARG A 335 -12.96 6.28 30.11
C ARG A 335 -14.27 5.89 29.40
N ASN A 336 -15.09 6.88 29.05
CA ASN A 336 -16.39 6.72 28.42
C ASN A 336 -16.35 6.84 26.89
N GLU A 337 -15.22 7.17 26.27
CA GLU A 337 -15.11 7.47 24.84
C GLU A 337 -14.42 6.34 24.04
N PHE A 338 -15.01 5.96 22.90
CA PHE A 338 -14.64 4.72 22.20
C PHE A 338 -14.38 4.84 20.69
N TRP A 339 -14.50 6.02 20.06
CA TRP A 339 -14.28 6.14 18.61
C TRP A 339 -12.91 5.65 18.16
N SER A 340 -11.85 5.94 18.90
CA SER A 340 -10.47 5.63 18.53
C SER A 340 -10.20 4.12 18.56
N ALA A 341 -10.71 3.42 19.57
CA ALA A 341 -10.66 1.96 19.69
C ALA A 341 -11.47 1.23 18.59
N LEU A 342 -12.65 1.76 18.26
CA LEU A 342 -13.51 1.21 17.19
C LEU A 342 -12.93 1.46 15.80
N MET A 343 -12.31 2.63 15.58
CA MET A 343 -11.61 2.97 14.34
C MET A 343 -10.38 2.08 14.11
N GLU A 344 -9.59 1.81 15.15
CA GLU A 344 -8.52 0.82 15.12
C GLU A 344 -9.05 -0.57 14.75
N LYS A 345 -10.15 -1.03 15.38
CA LYS A 345 -10.79 -2.31 15.03
C LYS A 345 -11.21 -2.38 13.56
N ALA A 346 -11.83 -1.32 13.02
CA ALA A 346 -12.25 -1.28 11.62
C ALA A 346 -11.04 -1.33 10.66
N TYR A 347 -9.95 -0.64 11.00
CA TYR A 347 -8.72 -0.68 10.22
C TYR A 347 -7.99 -2.04 10.34
N ALA A 348 -8.01 -2.67 11.52
CA ALA A 348 -7.54 -4.04 11.75
C ALA A 348 -8.33 -5.06 10.92
N LYS A 349 -9.66 -4.98 10.90
CA LYS A 349 -10.53 -5.77 10.01
C LYS A 349 -10.16 -5.59 8.54
N MET A 350 -9.96 -4.34 8.11
CA MET A 350 -9.57 -4.03 6.74
C MET A 350 -8.19 -4.61 6.38
N CYS A 351 -7.24 -4.63 7.31
CA CYS A 351 -5.92 -5.23 7.12
C CYS A 351 -5.88 -6.77 7.29
N GLY A 352 -6.85 -7.34 8.02
CA GLY A 352 -7.07 -8.77 8.23
C GLY A 352 -6.80 -9.29 9.66
N SER A 353 -6.17 -8.49 10.53
CA SER A 353 -6.00 -8.72 11.97
C SER A 353 -5.39 -7.49 12.65
N TYR A 354 -5.44 -7.39 13.99
CA TYR A 354 -4.68 -6.36 14.73
C TYR A 354 -3.17 -6.52 14.50
N GLU A 355 -2.64 -7.75 14.54
CA GLU A 355 -1.22 -8.00 14.26
C GLU A 355 -0.76 -7.49 12.87
N ALA A 356 -1.64 -7.47 11.87
CA ALA A 356 -1.31 -6.93 10.54
C ALA A 356 -0.97 -5.43 10.57
N LEU A 357 -1.41 -4.69 11.60
CA LEU A 357 -1.10 -3.28 11.82
C LEU A 357 0.33 -3.05 12.36
N LYS A 358 0.96 -4.06 12.98
CA LYS A 358 2.30 -3.95 13.55
C LYS A 358 3.32 -3.52 12.49
N GLY A 359 3.95 -2.37 12.69
CA GLY A 359 4.93 -1.78 11.76
C GLY A 359 4.31 -1.24 10.46
N GLY A 360 4.46 0.06 10.24
CA GLY A 360 4.02 0.80 9.07
C GLY A 360 4.64 2.19 9.05
N GLN A 361 4.34 2.97 8.02
CA GLN A 361 4.73 4.38 7.94
C GLN A 361 3.51 5.28 8.12
N THR A 362 3.67 6.44 8.77
CA THR A 362 2.55 7.37 9.05
C THR A 362 1.89 7.85 7.77
N SER A 363 2.68 8.01 6.69
CA SER A 363 2.23 8.20 5.31
C SER A 363 1.10 7.26 4.88
N GLU A 364 1.17 5.98 5.24
CA GLU A 364 0.15 5.00 4.86
C GLU A 364 -1.21 5.30 5.52
N ALA A 365 -1.20 5.69 6.80
CA ALA A 365 -2.41 6.04 7.53
C ALA A 365 -2.98 7.38 7.04
N MET A 366 -2.12 8.38 6.82
CA MET A 366 -2.53 9.68 6.29
C MET A 366 -3.19 9.57 4.91
N GLU A 367 -2.68 8.72 4.03
CA GLU A 367 -3.32 8.42 2.74
C GLU A 367 -4.69 7.75 2.92
N ASP A 368 -4.77 6.75 3.80
CA ASP A 368 -6.00 5.98 4.02
C ASP A 368 -7.11 6.79 4.72
N PHE A 369 -6.77 7.91 5.36
CA PHE A 369 -7.72 8.86 5.95
C PHE A 369 -8.11 10.01 5.02
N THR A 370 -7.46 10.18 3.86
CA THR A 370 -7.61 11.40 3.05
C THR A 370 -7.78 11.18 1.55
N GLY A 371 -7.33 10.03 1.02
CA GLY A 371 -7.09 9.85 -0.41
C GLY A 371 -5.99 10.75 -0.98
N GLY A 372 -5.29 11.50 -0.13
CA GLY A 372 -4.21 12.40 -0.47
C GLY A 372 -2.94 11.70 -0.93
N MET A 373 -1.93 12.48 -1.30
CA MET A 373 -0.63 11.99 -1.77
C MET A 373 0.47 12.40 -0.80
N THR A 374 1.34 11.47 -0.43
CA THR A 374 2.42 11.75 0.50
C THR A 374 3.75 12.00 -0.21
N GLU A 375 4.42 13.10 0.13
CA GLU A 375 5.85 13.31 -0.15
C GLU A 375 6.66 13.05 1.13
N SER A 376 7.74 12.27 1.01
CA SER A 376 8.66 11.97 2.12
C SER A 376 9.99 12.70 1.93
N PHE A 377 10.47 13.34 2.99
CA PHE A 377 11.70 14.12 3.03
C PHE A 377 12.69 13.50 4.03
N ASP A 378 13.89 13.17 3.56
CA ASP A 378 15.03 12.86 4.43
C ASP A 378 15.51 14.15 5.11
N LEU A 379 15.61 14.14 6.44
CA LEU A 379 16.03 15.29 7.24
C LEU A 379 17.57 15.32 7.46
N GLY A 380 18.05 16.19 8.34
CA GLY A 380 19.47 16.43 8.54
C GLY A 380 20.13 17.07 7.32
N SER A 381 21.29 16.55 6.90
CA SER A 381 22.10 17.13 5.81
C SER A 381 21.49 16.99 4.40
N LYS A 382 20.42 16.21 4.26
CA LYS A 382 19.69 16.02 2.98
C LYS A 382 18.46 16.93 2.85
N ALA A 383 18.06 17.63 3.91
CA ALA A 383 16.84 18.43 3.91
C ALA A 383 16.91 19.56 2.85
N PRO A 384 15.84 19.80 2.05
CA PRO A 384 15.75 20.98 1.19
C PRO A 384 15.90 22.28 1.98
N LYS A 385 16.62 23.26 1.43
CA LYS A 385 16.89 24.55 2.10
C LYS A 385 15.62 25.33 2.41
N ASP A 386 14.58 25.13 1.62
CA ASP A 386 13.27 25.77 1.71
C ASP A 386 12.21 24.90 2.40
N LEU A 387 12.58 23.75 2.98
CA LEU A 387 11.65 22.79 3.58
C LEU A 387 10.73 23.43 4.65
N PHE A 388 11.20 24.39 5.46
CA PHE A 388 10.33 25.11 6.40
C PHE A 388 9.20 25.89 5.68
N LYS A 389 9.50 26.50 4.52
CA LYS A 389 8.49 27.18 3.68
C LYS A 389 7.49 26.18 3.10
N VAL A 390 7.94 24.97 2.76
CA VAL A 390 7.07 23.86 2.32
C VAL A 390 6.16 23.41 3.47
N MET A 391 6.72 23.15 4.67
CA MET A 391 5.96 22.79 5.88
C MET A 391 4.91 23.85 6.25
N LEU A 392 5.29 25.14 6.21
CA LEU A 392 4.37 26.24 6.50
C LEU A 392 3.24 26.35 5.45
N LYS A 393 3.57 26.18 4.15
CA LYS A 393 2.55 26.10 3.08
C LYS A 393 1.62 24.89 3.28
N ALA A 394 2.15 23.74 3.69
CA ALA A 394 1.40 22.51 3.92
C ALA A 394 0.44 22.65 5.12
N HIS A 395 0.92 23.16 6.24
CA HIS A 395 0.12 23.44 7.45
C HIS A 395 -1.03 24.40 7.14
N ASN A 396 -0.76 25.51 6.43
CA ASN A 396 -1.77 26.48 6.02
C ASN A 396 -2.79 25.91 5.00
N ARG A 397 -2.48 24.79 4.35
CA ARG A 397 -3.36 24.04 3.43
C ARG A 397 -3.99 22.80 4.10
N GLN A 398 -3.94 22.71 5.43
CA GLN A 398 -4.48 21.59 6.22
C GLN A 398 -3.91 20.21 5.84
N SER A 399 -2.69 20.15 5.28
CA SER A 399 -2.03 18.89 4.97
C SER A 399 -1.62 18.15 6.25
N LEU A 400 -1.83 16.84 6.29
CA LEU A 400 -1.38 16.02 7.41
C LEU A 400 0.14 15.87 7.36
N MET A 401 0.80 15.89 8.52
CA MET A 401 2.26 15.81 8.61
C MET A 401 2.70 14.89 9.75
N GLY A 402 3.53 13.91 9.43
CA GLY A 402 4.15 13.00 10.38
C GLY A 402 5.68 13.09 10.33
N CYS A 403 6.36 12.86 11.43
CA CYS A 403 7.81 12.79 11.50
C CYS A 403 8.28 11.57 12.31
N SER A 404 9.51 11.12 12.08
CA SER A 404 10.06 9.97 12.79
C SER A 404 11.58 10.00 12.94
N ILE A 405 12.03 9.24 13.93
CA ILE A 405 13.43 8.96 14.25
C ILE A 405 13.61 7.46 13.99
N ASN A 406 14.55 7.05 13.13
CA ASN A 406 14.69 5.61 12.84
C ASN A 406 15.20 4.85 14.07
N ALA A 407 14.69 3.63 14.26
CA ALA A 407 15.23 2.69 15.23
C ALA A 407 16.69 2.33 14.89
N LYS A 408 17.52 2.09 15.92
CA LYS A 408 18.75 1.31 15.76
C LYS A 408 18.37 -0.18 15.80
N PRO A 409 19.18 -1.08 15.23
CA PRO A 409 18.98 -2.52 15.41
C PRO A 409 18.80 -2.86 16.89
N ASN A 410 17.74 -3.60 17.20
CA ASN A 410 17.33 -4.01 18.56
C ASN A 410 17.01 -2.84 19.53
N GLN A 411 16.75 -1.62 19.04
CA GLN A 411 16.31 -0.47 19.84
C GLN A 411 15.14 0.23 19.14
N ILE A 412 13.97 -0.41 19.22
CA ILE A 412 12.67 0.14 18.83
C ILE A 412 12.03 0.74 20.09
N GLU A 413 11.37 1.90 19.97
CA GLU A 413 10.71 2.63 21.06
C GLU A 413 11.63 2.96 22.26
N ALA A 414 12.95 3.02 22.01
CA ALA A 414 13.94 3.36 23.01
C ALA A 414 14.01 4.88 23.25
N LYS A 415 14.26 5.25 24.50
CA LYS A 415 14.22 6.64 24.98
C LYS A 415 15.58 7.31 24.82
N LEU A 416 15.57 8.58 24.40
CA LEU A 416 16.74 9.44 24.28
C LEU A 416 16.80 10.43 25.45
N ASP A 417 18.00 10.90 25.80
CA ASP A 417 18.24 11.80 26.94
C ASP A 417 17.54 13.18 26.81
N ASN A 418 17.10 13.53 25.59
CA ASN A 418 16.38 14.76 25.26
C ASN A 418 14.83 14.62 25.33
N GLY A 419 14.33 13.48 25.82
CA GLY A 419 12.90 13.17 25.94
C GLY A 419 12.28 12.49 24.72
N LEU A 420 12.95 12.51 23.56
CA LEU A 420 12.43 11.90 22.33
C LEU A 420 12.56 10.37 22.34
N VAL A 421 11.75 9.70 21.51
CA VAL A 421 11.67 8.25 21.38
C VAL A 421 12.09 7.84 19.97
N MET A 422 13.04 6.90 19.86
CA MET A 422 13.51 6.38 18.58
C MET A 422 12.70 5.18 18.11
N GLY A 423 12.55 5.01 16.80
CA GLY A 423 11.71 3.95 16.24
C GLY A 423 10.20 4.21 16.42
N HIS A 424 9.81 5.46 16.68
CA HIS A 424 8.45 5.88 16.95
C HIS A 424 7.99 6.97 15.98
N ALA A 425 6.68 7.05 15.76
CA ALA A 425 6.03 8.01 14.88
C ALA A 425 5.47 9.19 15.67
N TYR A 426 5.74 10.40 15.21
CA TYR A 426 5.26 11.64 15.79
C TYR A 426 4.38 12.40 14.79
N THR A 427 3.49 13.25 15.29
CA THR A 427 2.64 14.13 14.48
C THR A 427 3.16 15.56 14.52
N VAL A 428 3.23 16.26 13.39
CA VAL A 428 3.47 17.71 13.38
C VAL A 428 2.11 18.43 13.44
N THR A 429 1.86 19.15 14.53
CA THR A 429 0.56 19.80 14.83
C THR A 429 0.59 21.32 14.70
N GLY A 430 1.74 21.89 14.30
CA GLY A 430 1.91 23.33 14.18
C GLY A 430 3.23 23.70 13.50
N VAL A 431 3.21 24.73 12.64
CA VAL A 431 4.41 25.30 12.00
C VAL A 431 4.28 26.82 12.01
N ARG A 432 5.22 27.53 12.64
CA ARG A 432 5.07 28.99 12.86
C ARG A 432 6.40 29.75 12.88
N LYS A 433 6.36 31.00 12.41
CA LYS A 433 7.40 32.02 12.65
C LYS A 433 6.97 32.94 13.78
N VAL A 434 7.86 33.21 14.74
CA VAL A 434 7.62 34.07 15.91
C VAL A 434 8.74 35.09 16.08
N ASN A 435 8.48 36.24 16.72
CA ASN A 435 9.45 37.33 16.84
C ASN A 435 10.01 37.46 18.26
N ALA A 436 10.94 36.57 18.60
CA ALA A 436 11.60 36.55 19.90
C ALA A 436 12.36 37.85 20.18
N ARG A 437 12.14 38.43 21.38
CA ARG A 437 12.83 39.63 21.84
C ARG A 437 14.20 39.26 22.37
N THR A 438 15.25 39.77 21.75
CA THR A 438 16.66 39.57 22.14
C THR A 438 17.30 40.89 22.57
N ARG A 439 18.49 40.82 23.19
CA ARG A 439 19.27 42.02 23.55
C ARG A 439 19.67 42.89 22.34
N SER A 440 19.66 42.32 21.14
CA SER A 440 19.99 42.97 19.87
C SER A 440 18.77 43.48 19.07
N GLY A 441 17.55 43.32 19.59
CA GLY A 441 16.30 43.63 18.89
C GLY A 441 15.39 42.40 18.76
N GLN A 442 14.44 42.42 17.82
CA GLN A 442 13.64 41.24 17.51
C GLN A 442 14.40 40.29 16.58
N MET A 443 14.28 38.99 16.83
CA MET A 443 14.79 37.92 15.99
C MET A 443 13.63 37.03 15.56
N GLU A 444 13.50 36.77 14.26
CA GLU A 444 12.55 35.77 13.77
C GLU A 444 13.08 34.37 14.13
N VAL A 445 12.21 33.55 14.73
CA VAL A 445 12.49 32.16 15.09
C VAL A 445 11.46 31.26 14.43
N GLU A 446 11.95 30.20 13.79
CA GLU A 446 11.15 29.16 13.14
C GLU A 446 10.89 28.03 14.14
N LEU A 447 9.62 27.79 14.47
CA LEU A 447 9.17 26.80 15.44
C LEU A 447 8.26 25.75 14.78
N VAL A 448 8.36 24.53 15.29
CA VAL A 448 7.53 23.37 14.91
C VAL A 448 6.91 22.79 16.18
N ARG A 449 5.60 22.55 16.18
CA ARG A 449 4.88 21.84 17.24
C ARG A 449 4.73 20.38 16.86
N ILE A 450 5.05 19.49 17.79
CA ILE A 450 5.13 18.05 17.59
C ILE A 450 4.38 17.37 18.71
N ARG A 451 3.59 16.34 18.39
CA ARG A 451 2.89 15.50 19.36
C ARG A 451 3.39 14.06 19.34
N ASN A 452 3.60 13.52 20.53
CA ASN A 452 3.82 12.11 20.84
C ASN A 452 2.48 11.37 20.99
N PRO A 453 2.13 10.38 20.13
CA PRO A 453 0.93 9.55 20.28
C PRO A 453 0.77 8.79 21.60
N TRP A 454 1.82 8.65 22.42
CA TRP A 454 1.70 8.07 23.76
C TRP A 454 0.98 8.98 24.76
N GLY A 455 0.90 10.29 24.50
CA GLY A 455 0.17 11.25 25.34
C GLY A 455 0.60 11.27 26.81
N ASN A 456 1.87 10.97 27.10
CA ASN A 456 2.43 10.88 28.46
C ASN A 456 3.48 11.97 28.71
N GLU A 457 3.90 12.11 29.98
CA GLU A 457 4.78 13.14 30.57
C GLU A 457 6.23 13.22 30.00
N ARG A 458 6.45 12.81 28.74
CA ARG A 458 7.77 12.61 28.13
C ARG A 458 7.88 13.42 26.85
N GLU A 459 8.09 14.71 27.08
CA GLU A 459 8.22 15.76 26.08
C GLU A 459 9.68 16.19 25.87
N TRP A 460 9.88 17.04 24.86
CA TRP A 460 11.17 17.64 24.54
C TRP A 460 11.71 18.51 25.68
N THR A 461 12.90 18.18 26.18
CA THR A 461 13.55 18.90 27.29
C THR A 461 14.48 20.04 26.85
N GLY A 462 14.57 20.30 25.53
CA GLY A 462 15.46 21.32 24.96
C GLY A 462 14.81 22.70 24.79
N ALA A 463 15.42 23.53 23.95
CA ALA A 463 14.95 24.88 23.66
C ALA A 463 13.53 24.87 23.07
N TRP A 464 12.67 25.76 23.59
CA TRP A 464 11.24 25.87 23.28
C TRP A 464 10.35 24.70 23.72
N GLY A 465 10.87 23.71 24.46
CA GLY A 465 10.03 22.76 25.19
C GLY A 465 9.22 23.44 26.31
N ASP A 466 8.27 22.74 26.90
CA ASP A 466 7.23 23.34 27.76
C ASP A 466 7.80 24.02 29.02
N LYS A 467 8.88 23.46 29.56
CA LYS A 467 9.60 23.99 30.74
C LYS A 467 10.76 24.96 30.36
N SER A 468 10.83 25.40 29.10
CA SER A 468 11.89 26.26 28.54
C SER A 468 11.77 27.73 28.98
N SER A 469 12.92 28.36 29.28
CA SER A 469 12.97 29.78 29.64
C SER A 469 12.70 30.72 28.46
N GLU A 470 12.87 30.21 27.24
CA GLU A 470 12.83 30.95 25.99
C GLU A 470 11.42 31.48 25.65
N TRP A 471 10.37 30.88 26.24
CA TRP A 471 9.01 31.43 26.22
C TRP A 471 8.90 32.83 26.83
N SER A 472 9.83 33.23 27.71
CA SER A 472 9.89 34.60 28.23
C SER A 472 10.26 35.66 27.17
N LEU A 473 10.78 35.24 26.02
CA LEU A 473 11.20 36.11 24.91
C LEU A 473 10.03 36.50 23.98
N LEU A 474 8.91 35.78 24.05
CA LEU A 474 7.70 36.07 23.25
C LEU A 474 6.73 36.99 24.00
N SER A 475 5.98 37.79 23.23
CA SER A 475 4.89 38.59 23.78
C SER A 475 3.69 37.72 24.15
N ASP A 476 2.90 38.13 25.16
CA ASP A 476 1.71 37.39 25.58
C ASP A 476 0.65 37.30 24.48
N ARG A 477 0.68 38.24 23.52
CA ARG A 477 -0.11 38.17 22.29
C ARG A 477 0.32 36.99 21.41
N GLU A 478 1.61 36.82 21.15
CA GLU A 478 2.12 35.68 20.36
C GLU A 478 1.81 34.35 21.03
N LYS A 479 1.99 34.26 22.36
CA LYS A 479 1.64 33.06 23.14
C LYS A 479 0.16 32.71 23.02
N LYS A 480 -0.73 33.71 23.12
CA LYS A 480 -2.18 33.51 22.96
C LYS A 480 -2.57 33.15 21.53
N GLU A 481 -1.95 33.76 20.51
CA GLU A 481 -2.18 33.39 19.12
C GLU A 481 -1.62 32.01 18.75
N MET A 482 -0.66 31.48 19.52
CA MET A 482 -0.10 30.13 19.37
C MET A 482 -0.92 29.05 20.07
N ASP A 483 -1.90 29.43 20.89
CA ASP A 483 -2.69 28.52 21.73
C ASP A 483 -1.79 27.60 22.58
N LEU A 484 -0.85 28.21 23.32
CA LEU A 484 0.10 27.49 24.17
C LEU A 484 -0.60 26.90 25.40
N THR A 485 -0.78 25.58 25.38
CA THR A 485 -0.86 24.74 26.57
C THR A 485 0.55 24.45 27.10
N PHE A 486 0.66 24.13 28.40
CA PHE A 486 1.89 23.68 29.07
C PHE A 486 1.55 22.51 30.01
N ASP A 487 0.68 21.63 29.51
CA ASP A 487 0.19 20.45 30.20
C ASP A 487 1.02 19.25 29.76
N ASP A 488 1.31 18.30 30.65
CA ASP A 488 2.05 17.07 30.33
C ASP A 488 1.17 16.12 29.46
N ASP A 489 0.94 16.53 28.21
CA ASP A 489 -0.04 15.99 27.27
C ASP A 489 0.61 15.25 26.07
N GLY A 490 1.93 15.35 25.93
CA GLY A 490 2.74 14.76 24.87
C GLY A 490 2.96 15.66 23.66
N GLU A 491 2.36 16.85 23.60
CA GLU A 491 2.62 17.90 22.62
C GLU A 491 3.66 18.90 23.14
N PHE A 492 4.59 19.30 22.28
CA PHE A 492 5.64 20.26 22.63
C PHE A 492 6.06 21.07 21.40
N TRP A 493 6.64 22.25 21.63
CA TRP A 493 7.33 23.00 20.58
C TRP A 493 8.84 22.73 20.59
N MET A 494 9.47 22.89 19.43
CA MET A 494 10.92 22.93 19.31
C MET A 494 11.35 23.88 18.19
N SER A 495 12.62 24.29 18.18
CA SER A 495 13.14 25.07 17.05
C SER A 495 13.24 24.20 15.79
N TYR A 496 13.00 24.78 14.61
CA TYR A 496 13.15 24.07 13.34
C TYR A 496 14.58 23.52 13.14
N ARG A 497 15.59 24.20 13.69
CA ARG A 497 16.98 23.71 13.69
C ARG A 497 17.14 22.41 14.48
N ASP A 498 16.51 22.33 15.65
CA ASP A 498 16.53 21.12 16.48
C ASP A 498 15.70 20.01 15.84
N PHE A 499 14.55 20.35 15.22
CA PHE A 499 13.76 19.42 14.43
C PHE A 499 14.60 18.73 13.34
N ILE A 500 15.29 19.50 12.49
CA ILE A 500 16.18 18.97 11.43
C ILE A 500 17.35 18.15 11.98
N SER A 501 17.78 18.44 13.22
CA SER A 501 18.94 17.79 13.85
C SER A 501 18.59 16.49 14.59
N ASN A 502 17.35 16.36 15.10
CA ASN A 502 16.91 15.21 15.90
C ASN A 502 16.04 14.22 15.11
N PHE A 503 15.19 14.71 14.20
CA PHE A 503 14.35 13.86 13.35
C PHE A 503 15.08 13.46 12.06
N GLN A 504 14.68 12.33 11.48
CA GLN A 504 15.35 11.76 10.31
C GLN A 504 14.46 11.67 9.07
N ARG A 505 13.13 11.60 9.26
CA ARG A 505 12.14 11.63 8.18
C ARG A 505 10.98 12.55 8.54
N LEU A 506 10.50 13.28 7.54
CA LEU A 506 9.24 14.02 7.54
C LEU A 506 8.38 13.48 6.39
N GLU A 507 7.10 13.26 6.62
CA GLU A 507 6.11 12.81 5.65
C GLU A 507 4.99 13.86 5.61
N ILE A 508 4.69 14.40 4.43
CA ILE A 508 3.65 15.43 4.23
C ILE A 508 2.59 14.85 3.29
N CYS A 509 1.40 14.57 3.81
CA CYS A 509 0.27 14.11 3.02
C CYS A 509 -0.57 15.32 2.56
N MET A 510 -0.46 15.66 1.28
CA MET A 510 -1.27 16.69 0.65
C MET A 510 -2.66 16.14 0.34
N LEU A 511 -3.70 16.86 0.77
CA LEU A 511 -5.09 16.46 0.56
C LEU A 511 -5.46 16.43 -0.93
N SER A 512 -6.24 15.42 -1.33
CA SER A 512 -6.76 15.31 -2.71
C SER A 512 -7.69 16.50 -3.03
N PRO A 513 -7.77 16.96 -4.31
CA PRO A 513 -8.82 17.90 -4.74
C PRO A 513 -10.25 17.47 -4.37
N ASP A 514 -10.50 16.16 -4.17
CA ASP A 514 -11.79 15.61 -3.74
C ASP A 514 -12.12 15.89 -2.27
N VAL A 515 -11.19 16.45 -1.50
CA VAL A 515 -11.42 16.93 -0.13
C VAL A 515 -11.85 18.38 -0.25
N ASN A 516 -13.17 18.62 -0.16
CA ASN A 516 -13.75 19.96 -0.24
C ASN A 516 -13.44 20.77 1.03
N ILE A 517 -12.27 21.41 1.05
CA ILE A 517 -11.87 22.38 2.07
C ILE A 517 -12.33 23.76 1.57
N GLU A 518 -13.26 24.37 2.29
CA GLU A 518 -13.59 25.79 2.07
C GLU A 518 -12.29 26.62 2.19
N ASP A 519 -12.06 27.55 1.26
CA ASP A 519 -10.83 28.36 1.07
C ASP A 519 -9.58 27.70 0.41
N ALA A 520 -9.65 26.48 -0.14
CA ALA A 520 -8.56 25.91 -0.93
C ALA A 520 -8.32 26.63 -2.29
N LYS A 521 -7.48 27.67 -2.29
CA LYS A 521 -7.18 28.51 -3.49
C LYS A 521 -6.41 27.83 -4.64
N VAL A 522 -5.95 26.58 -4.49
CA VAL A 522 -5.20 25.86 -5.53
C VAL A 522 -5.64 24.40 -5.58
N THR A 523 -6.24 24.00 -6.70
CA THR A 523 -6.63 22.61 -7.01
C THR A 523 -5.59 21.97 -7.89
N TRP A 524 -4.98 20.86 -7.45
CA TRP A 524 -4.08 20.06 -8.30
C TRP A 524 -4.87 19.34 -9.41
N ALA A 525 -4.32 19.26 -10.62
CA ALA A 525 -4.88 18.38 -11.65
C ALA A 525 -4.41 16.94 -11.41
N ALA A 526 -5.31 16.08 -10.91
CA ALA A 526 -5.00 14.70 -10.51
C ALA A 526 -5.60 13.67 -11.50
N ASP A 527 -4.78 12.76 -12.02
CA ASP A 527 -5.24 11.59 -12.79
C ASP A 527 -4.86 10.30 -12.05
N VAL A 528 -5.72 9.29 -12.09
CA VAL A 528 -5.62 8.07 -11.29
C VAL A 528 -5.84 6.85 -12.17
N HIS A 529 -4.80 6.02 -12.35
CA HIS A 529 -4.80 4.86 -13.24
C HIS A 529 -4.58 3.57 -12.43
N LYS A 530 -5.52 2.61 -12.50
CA LYS A 530 -5.45 1.29 -11.83
C LYS A 530 -5.06 0.20 -12.84
N ASP A 531 -4.08 -0.63 -12.53
CA ASP A 531 -3.65 -1.75 -13.38
C ASP A 531 -2.92 -2.85 -12.55
N ARG A 532 -2.40 -3.90 -13.20
CA ARG A 532 -1.78 -5.07 -12.56
C ARG A 532 -0.59 -5.61 -13.34
N TRP A 533 0.48 -5.96 -12.61
CA TRP A 533 1.53 -6.84 -13.12
C TRP A 533 1.07 -8.30 -13.01
N ARG A 534 0.93 -9.01 -14.14
CA ARG A 534 0.60 -10.44 -14.21
C ARG A 534 1.75 -11.25 -14.78
N VAL A 535 2.02 -12.42 -14.18
CA VAL A 535 3.05 -13.35 -14.65
C VAL A 535 2.77 -13.80 -16.09
N GLY A 536 3.82 -13.88 -16.92
CA GLY A 536 3.71 -14.28 -18.33
C GLY A 536 3.24 -13.18 -19.29
N SER A 537 2.53 -12.15 -18.81
CA SER A 537 2.12 -10.98 -19.61
C SER A 537 2.81 -9.69 -19.18
N THR A 538 2.26 -8.97 -18.21
CA THR A 538 2.63 -7.58 -17.87
C THR A 538 3.66 -7.43 -16.76
N ALA A 539 4.04 -8.51 -16.05
CA ALA A 539 5.09 -8.50 -15.02
C ALA A 539 6.51 -8.46 -15.62
N GLY A 540 6.85 -7.34 -16.26
CA GLY A 540 8.07 -7.18 -17.05
C GLY A 540 9.36 -7.01 -16.26
N GLY A 541 9.27 -6.62 -14.97
CA GLY A 541 10.42 -6.21 -14.15
C GLY A 541 11.04 -4.89 -14.61
N CYS A 542 12.06 -4.39 -13.91
CA CYS A 542 12.64 -3.08 -14.20
C CYS A 542 13.55 -3.07 -15.45
N ARG A 543 14.14 -1.91 -15.78
CA ARG A 543 14.97 -1.72 -16.98
C ARG A 543 16.21 -2.65 -17.07
N ASN A 544 16.61 -3.29 -15.97
CA ASN A 544 17.62 -4.35 -15.94
C ASN A 544 17.18 -5.63 -16.69
N ASN A 545 15.88 -5.78 -16.98
CA ASN A 545 15.27 -6.90 -17.70
C ASN A 545 14.86 -6.49 -19.14
N PRO A 546 15.80 -6.18 -20.05
CA PRO A 546 15.47 -5.59 -21.37
C PRO A 546 14.59 -6.48 -22.27
N ASN A 547 14.57 -7.79 -22.02
CA ASN A 547 13.73 -8.73 -22.77
C ASN A 547 12.25 -8.68 -22.38
N THR A 548 11.91 -8.05 -21.25
CA THR A 548 10.54 -8.04 -20.68
C THR A 548 10.07 -6.67 -20.21
N PHE A 549 10.96 -5.70 -19.97
CA PHE A 549 10.62 -4.34 -19.51
C PHE A 549 9.52 -3.65 -20.32
N HIS A 550 9.55 -3.80 -21.65
CA HIS A 550 8.55 -3.23 -22.58
C HIS A 550 7.13 -3.80 -22.40
N LYS A 551 6.98 -4.91 -21.67
CA LYS A 551 5.69 -5.55 -21.38
C LYS A 551 4.97 -4.95 -20.16
N ASN A 552 5.67 -4.22 -19.29
CA ASN A 552 5.01 -3.50 -18.19
C ASN A 552 3.99 -2.49 -18.76
N PRO A 553 2.90 -2.17 -18.05
CA PRO A 553 1.97 -1.14 -18.49
C PRO A 553 2.66 0.20 -18.78
N GLN A 554 2.09 0.97 -19.71
CA GLN A 554 2.66 2.23 -20.18
C GLN A 554 1.59 3.32 -20.06
N PHE A 555 1.95 4.46 -19.48
CA PHE A 555 1.04 5.59 -19.28
C PHE A 555 1.62 6.83 -19.96
N ARG A 556 0.87 7.44 -20.87
CA ARG A 556 1.28 8.67 -21.55
C ARG A 556 0.79 9.87 -20.75
N VAL A 557 1.65 10.87 -20.60
CA VAL A 557 1.31 12.19 -20.04
C VAL A 557 1.84 13.29 -20.94
N THR A 558 1.03 14.32 -21.19
CA THR A 558 1.41 15.50 -21.95
C THR A 558 1.28 16.74 -21.07
N LEU A 559 2.39 17.46 -20.94
CA LEU A 559 2.53 18.71 -20.18
C LEU A 559 2.59 19.87 -21.18
N HIS A 560 1.72 20.87 -21.00
CA HIS A 560 1.57 22.00 -21.91
C HIS A 560 2.06 23.31 -21.28
N ASP A 561 1.46 23.68 -20.15
CA ASP A 561 1.68 24.97 -19.50
C ASP A 561 2.77 24.88 -18.44
N VAL A 562 3.63 25.89 -18.36
CA VAL A 562 4.65 26.03 -17.31
C VAL A 562 4.04 26.56 -16.01
N ASP A 563 4.70 26.30 -14.88
CA ASP A 563 4.24 26.73 -13.55
C ASP A 563 4.41 28.27 -13.38
N ASP A 564 3.52 28.95 -12.64
CA ASP A 564 3.49 30.43 -12.59
C ASP A 564 4.67 31.06 -11.82
N ASP A 565 5.25 30.31 -10.89
CA ASP A 565 6.33 30.72 -9.96
C ASP A 565 7.72 30.19 -10.39
N ASP A 566 7.89 29.69 -11.63
CA ASP A 566 9.13 28.99 -12.06
C ASP A 566 10.03 29.78 -13.05
N ASP A 567 11.25 30.11 -12.61
CA ASP A 567 12.29 30.76 -13.42
C ASP A 567 12.85 29.87 -14.55
N ASP A 568 12.63 28.55 -14.48
CA ASP A 568 13.27 27.55 -15.36
C ASP A 568 12.41 27.12 -16.58
N ASP A 569 11.31 27.80 -16.91
CA ASP A 569 10.35 27.40 -17.99
C ASP A 569 10.00 25.90 -17.90
N SER A 570 9.51 25.43 -16.76
CA SER A 570 9.28 24.01 -16.48
C SER A 570 7.86 23.74 -15.97
N CYS A 571 7.45 22.48 -16.11
CA CYS A 571 6.18 21.95 -15.63
C CYS A 571 6.46 20.99 -14.47
N THR A 572 5.80 21.20 -13.33
CA THR A 572 5.83 20.24 -12.22
C THR A 572 4.95 19.03 -12.53
N LEU A 573 5.57 17.84 -12.52
CA LEU A 573 4.88 16.56 -12.53
C LEU A 573 5.26 15.76 -11.28
N ILE A 574 4.28 15.35 -10.50
CA ILE A 574 4.46 14.41 -9.38
C ILE A 574 3.87 13.07 -9.79
N VAL A 575 4.67 12.01 -9.67
CA VAL A 575 4.28 10.64 -9.99
C VAL A 575 4.32 9.82 -8.70
N SER A 576 3.16 9.28 -8.33
CA SER A 576 2.95 8.33 -7.24
C SER A 576 2.68 6.95 -7.82
N LEU A 577 3.36 5.91 -7.32
CA LEU A 577 3.13 4.51 -7.65
C LEU A 577 2.89 3.72 -6.37
N MET A 578 1.67 3.24 -6.18
CA MET A 578 1.22 2.49 -5.01
C MET A 578 0.91 1.03 -5.36
N GLN A 579 1.34 0.08 -4.53
CA GLN A 579 0.92 -1.33 -4.62
C GLN A 579 -0.26 -1.61 -3.68
N VAL A 580 -1.35 -2.15 -4.24
CA VAL A 580 -2.66 -2.26 -3.57
C VAL A 580 -2.79 -3.58 -2.80
N GLY A 581 -3.47 -3.55 -1.65
CA GLY A 581 -3.90 -4.74 -0.91
C GLY A 581 -2.80 -5.56 -0.21
N ARG A 582 -1.52 -5.15 -0.28
CA ARG A 582 -0.38 -5.94 0.21
C ARG A 582 -0.43 -6.26 1.72
N ARG A 583 -1.01 -5.39 2.56
CA ARG A 583 -1.14 -5.63 4.01
C ARG A 583 -1.90 -6.92 4.33
N LYS A 584 -2.96 -7.25 3.57
CA LYS A 584 -3.72 -8.50 3.69
C LYS A 584 -2.89 -9.76 3.41
N LEU A 585 -1.76 -9.61 2.72
CA LEU A 585 -0.84 -10.72 2.41
C LEU A 585 0.17 -10.98 3.55
N ARG A 586 0.29 -10.12 4.57
CA ARG A 586 1.24 -10.30 5.68
C ARG A 586 1.06 -11.63 6.43
N LYS A 587 -0.17 -12.11 6.60
CA LYS A 587 -0.46 -13.44 7.20
C LYS A 587 0.15 -14.61 6.41
N LYS A 588 0.44 -14.42 5.11
CA LYS A 588 1.04 -15.45 4.22
C LYS A 588 2.51 -15.18 3.87
N LEU A 589 2.92 -13.91 3.78
CA LEU A 589 4.24 -13.48 3.26
C LEU A 589 5.13 -12.82 4.33
N GLY A 590 4.63 -12.67 5.57
CA GLY A 590 5.34 -11.96 6.64
C GLY A 590 5.39 -10.44 6.43
N ALA A 591 6.26 -9.76 7.20
CA ALA A 591 6.38 -8.30 7.19
C ALA A 591 6.84 -7.74 5.83
N ASN A 592 7.63 -8.50 5.08
CA ASN A 592 8.12 -8.15 3.73
C ASN A 592 7.08 -8.44 2.64
N SER A 593 5.79 -8.18 2.91
CA SER A 593 4.69 -8.39 1.95
C SER A 593 4.72 -7.46 0.74
N ASN A 594 5.51 -6.40 0.78
CA ASN A 594 5.64 -5.41 -0.30
C ASN A 594 6.65 -5.86 -1.35
N LEU A 595 6.28 -5.76 -2.63
CA LEU A 595 7.21 -5.88 -3.75
C LEU A 595 8.17 -4.69 -3.79
N THR A 596 9.33 -4.86 -4.43
CA THR A 596 10.23 -3.73 -4.66
C THR A 596 9.78 -2.99 -5.92
N ILE A 597 9.23 -1.79 -5.78
CA ILE A 597 8.57 -1.05 -6.88
C ILE A 597 9.33 0.23 -7.26
N GLY A 598 9.13 0.67 -8.51
CA GLY A 598 9.69 1.90 -9.08
C GLY A 598 9.19 2.16 -10.49
N PHE A 599 9.57 3.29 -11.09
CA PHE A 599 9.12 3.67 -12.43
C PHE A 599 10.18 4.45 -13.20
N ALA A 600 10.08 4.44 -14.53
CA ALA A 600 10.91 5.22 -15.43
C ALA A 600 10.05 6.11 -16.35
N ILE A 601 10.56 7.29 -16.70
CA ILE A 601 9.90 8.29 -17.52
C ILE A 601 10.75 8.57 -18.77
N TYR A 602 10.17 8.45 -19.95
CA TYR A 602 10.80 8.65 -21.24
C TYR A 602 10.12 9.80 -21.98
N LYS A 603 10.87 10.79 -22.47
CA LYS A 603 10.34 11.82 -23.37
C LYS A 603 10.01 11.20 -24.73
N LEU A 604 8.84 11.54 -25.28
CA LEU A 604 8.36 11.08 -26.57
C LEU A 604 8.57 12.16 -27.63
N GLU A 605 9.11 11.77 -28.78
CA GLU A 605 9.18 12.60 -29.97
C GLU A 605 7.96 12.35 -30.90
N GLU A 606 7.78 13.15 -31.96
CA GLU A 606 6.56 13.11 -32.78
C GLU A 606 6.26 11.76 -33.45
N ASP A 607 7.29 10.97 -33.76
CA ASP A 607 7.12 9.62 -34.31
C ASP A 607 6.67 8.61 -33.26
N ASP A 608 7.14 8.74 -32.01
CA ASP A 608 6.75 7.88 -30.89
C ASP A 608 5.26 8.03 -30.55
N LEU A 609 4.71 9.23 -30.72
CA LEU A 609 3.29 9.54 -30.49
C LEU A 609 2.35 8.80 -31.45
N LYS A 610 2.86 8.27 -32.58
CA LYS A 610 2.11 7.47 -33.54
C LYS A 610 2.02 6.00 -33.13
N ALA A 611 2.92 5.54 -32.25
CA ALA A 611 2.91 4.19 -31.72
C ALA A 611 1.84 4.04 -30.63
N ALA A 612 0.95 3.05 -30.79
CA ALA A 612 -0.02 2.70 -29.76
C ALA A 612 0.68 2.26 -28.46
N ARG A 613 1.85 1.63 -28.59
CA ARG A 613 2.68 1.11 -27.50
C ARG A 613 4.16 1.14 -27.90
N LEU A 614 5.04 1.43 -26.95
CA LEU A 614 6.49 1.42 -27.15
C LEU A 614 7.03 -0.01 -27.03
N ASP A 615 7.90 -0.41 -27.94
CA ASP A 615 8.40 -1.78 -28.05
C ASP A 615 9.74 -2.00 -27.31
N LYS A 616 10.31 -3.19 -27.48
CA LYS A 616 11.60 -3.56 -26.90
C LYS A 616 12.73 -2.65 -27.36
N ASP A 617 12.77 -2.34 -28.65
CA ASP A 617 13.91 -1.68 -29.28
C ASP A 617 13.91 -0.20 -28.91
N TYR A 618 12.73 0.43 -28.78
CA TYR A 618 12.59 1.76 -28.22
C TYR A 618 13.34 1.90 -26.88
N PHE A 619 13.04 1.06 -25.89
CA PHE A 619 13.68 1.13 -24.57
C PHE A 619 15.14 0.68 -24.56
N LEU A 620 15.62 -0.04 -25.59
CA LEU A 620 17.03 -0.38 -25.76
C LEU A 620 17.87 0.82 -26.19
N TYR A 621 17.34 1.66 -27.09
CA TYR A 621 18.07 2.78 -27.68
C TYR A 621 17.80 4.14 -27.04
N HIS A 622 16.69 4.31 -26.30
CA HIS A 622 16.36 5.56 -25.61
C HIS A 622 16.72 5.53 -24.11
N ALA A 623 17.26 6.65 -23.63
CA ALA A 623 17.53 6.86 -22.21
C ALA A 623 16.28 7.45 -21.51
N SER A 624 16.05 7.06 -20.25
CA SER A 624 15.01 7.65 -19.42
C SER A 624 15.33 9.12 -19.12
N SER A 625 14.40 10.03 -19.37
CA SER A 625 14.52 11.45 -19.04
C SER A 625 14.43 11.71 -17.53
N ALA A 626 13.62 10.90 -16.84
CA ALA A 626 13.53 10.86 -15.38
C ALA A 626 13.17 9.43 -14.93
N ARG A 627 13.26 9.16 -13.63
CA ARG A 627 12.92 7.87 -13.01
C ARG A 627 12.72 8.04 -11.52
N SER A 628 12.11 7.06 -10.87
CA SER A 628 12.08 7.03 -9.41
C SER A 628 13.50 7.00 -8.83
N ASN A 629 13.72 7.70 -7.71
CA ASN A 629 15.07 7.89 -7.13
C ASN A 629 15.75 6.56 -6.80
N THR A 630 14.96 5.60 -6.30
CA THR A 630 15.33 4.21 -6.05
C THR A 630 14.17 3.31 -6.44
N PHE A 631 14.42 1.99 -6.43
CA PHE A 631 13.38 0.98 -6.32
C PHE A 631 13.31 0.59 -4.83
N ILE A 632 12.11 0.53 -4.26
CA ILE A 632 11.90 0.38 -2.80
C ILE A 632 10.76 -0.58 -2.47
N ASN A 633 10.89 -1.31 -1.37
CA ASN A 633 9.88 -2.22 -0.81
C ASN A 633 8.81 -1.50 0.06
N ALA A 634 8.38 -0.31 -0.38
CA ALA A 634 7.36 0.50 0.31
C ALA A 634 5.98 0.35 -0.33
N ARG A 635 4.91 0.70 0.39
CA ARG A 635 3.53 0.67 -0.13
C ARG A 635 3.34 1.61 -1.32
N GLU A 636 3.95 2.79 -1.25
CA GLU A 636 3.99 3.78 -2.32
C GLU A 636 5.42 4.32 -2.50
N ILE A 637 5.75 4.70 -3.73
CA ILE A 637 6.88 5.58 -4.04
C ILE A 637 6.37 6.81 -4.81
N THR A 638 6.68 7.99 -4.28
CA THR A 638 6.26 9.28 -4.83
C THR A 638 7.47 10.16 -5.10
N ASN A 639 7.61 10.64 -6.33
CA ASN A 639 8.68 11.58 -6.71
C ASN A 639 8.14 12.75 -7.54
N ARG A 640 8.66 13.94 -7.23
CA ARG A 640 8.39 15.21 -7.90
C ARG A 640 9.47 15.49 -8.95
N PHE A 641 9.06 15.88 -10.15
CA PHE A 641 9.92 16.18 -11.28
C PHE A 641 9.59 17.56 -11.84
N LYS A 642 10.63 18.31 -12.22
CA LYS A 642 10.52 19.45 -13.14
C LYS A 642 10.87 18.95 -14.52
N LEU A 643 9.93 19.02 -15.45
CA LEU A 643 10.09 18.57 -16.83
C LEU A 643 9.82 19.73 -17.79
N LYS A 644 10.39 19.70 -18.99
CA LYS A 644 10.04 20.68 -20.03
C LYS A 644 8.66 20.34 -20.62
N PRO A 645 7.92 21.31 -21.18
CA PRO A 645 6.71 21.04 -21.94
C PRO A 645 6.95 19.98 -23.01
N GLY A 646 6.02 19.02 -23.15
CA GLY A 646 6.20 17.85 -24.01
C GLY A 646 5.36 16.65 -23.58
N SER A 647 5.50 15.56 -24.33
CA SER A 647 4.85 14.28 -24.03
C SER A 647 5.87 13.28 -23.47
N TYR A 648 5.42 12.46 -22.54
CA TYR A 648 6.23 11.49 -21.81
C TYR A 648 5.49 10.16 -21.65
N CYS A 649 6.22 9.05 -21.67
CA CYS A 649 5.73 7.73 -21.28
C CYS A 649 6.31 7.34 -19.92
N ILE A 650 5.43 6.94 -19.00
CA ILE A 650 5.74 6.46 -17.66
C ILE A 650 5.54 4.94 -17.65
N VAL A 651 6.57 4.21 -17.23
CA VAL A 651 6.57 2.74 -17.14
C VAL A 651 6.75 2.33 -15.68
N PRO A 652 5.66 2.04 -14.95
CA PRO A 652 5.73 1.47 -13.60
C PRO A 652 6.06 -0.03 -13.65
N SER A 653 6.96 -0.46 -12.77
CA SER A 653 7.45 -1.84 -12.73
C SER A 653 7.84 -2.28 -11.32
N THR A 654 7.76 -3.58 -11.09
CA THR A 654 8.52 -4.25 -10.04
C THR A 654 10.01 -4.26 -10.39
N PHE A 655 10.90 -4.48 -9.42
CA PHE A 655 12.33 -4.59 -9.68
C PHE A 655 12.63 -5.85 -10.50
N ASP A 656 12.15 -6.99 -10.01
CA ASP A 656 12.28 -8.28 -10.67
C ASP A 656 11.10 -8.58 -11.61
N ALA A 657 11.36 -9.39 -12.64
CA ALA A 657 10.33 -9.83 -13.57
C ALA A 657 9.54 -11.02 -12.99
N ASN A 658 8.30 -11.20 -13.44
CA ASN A 658 7.36 -12.21 -12.94
C ASN A 658 6.91 -12.03 -11.47
N GLU A 659 7.04 -10.83 -10.91
CA GLU A 659 6.35 -10.48 -9.66
C GLU A 659 4.90 -10.03 -9.95
N GLU A 660 3.94 -10.51 -9.15
CA GLU A 660 2.51 -10.22 -9.34
C GLU A 660 1.95 -9.28 -8.27
N GLY A 661 1.24 -8.25 -8.72
CA GLY A 661 0.60 -7.26 -7.85
C GLY A 661 -0.30 -6.29 -8.61
N ASP A 662 -1.41 -5.90 -7.97
CA ASP A 662 -2.25 -4.78 -8.39
C ASP A 662 -1.59 -3.46 -7.95
N PHE A 663 -1.66 -2.43 -8.78
CA PHE A 663 -1.07 -1.13 -8.50
C PHE A 663 -1.94 0.04 -8.96
N LEU A 664 -1.60 1.22 -8.43
CA LEU A 664 -2.19 2.49 -8.75
C LEU A 664 -1.10 3.49 -9.11
N VAL A 665 -1.22 4.13 -10.27
CA VAL A 665 -0.42 5.30 -10.65
C VAL A 665 -1.26 6.55 -10.45
N ARG A 666 -0.74 7.53 -9.72
CA ARG A 666 -1.36 8.84 -9.54
C ARG A 666 -0.44 9.91 -10.11
N LEU A 667 -0.99 10.75 -10.98
CA LEU A 667 -0.26 11.81 -11.68
C LEU A 667 -0.83 13.16 -11.28
N PHE A 668 -0.01 14.01 -10.67
CA PHE A 668 -0.40 15.36 -10.27
C PHE A 668 0.45 16.41 -10.99
N SER A 669 -0.18 17.51 -11.39
CA SER A 669 0.48 18.68 -11.96
C SER A 669 -0.19 19.96 -11.44
N GLU A 670 0.58 21.05 -11.40
CA GLU A 670 0.08 22.36 -10.97
C GLU A 670 -0.89 22.96 -12.02
N LYS A 671 -0.55 22.78 -13.31
CA LYS A 671 -1.40 23.11 -14.46
C LYS A 671 -2.20 21.91 -14.96
N GLU A 672 -3.19 22.15 -15.82
CA GLU A 672 -3.94 21.07 -16.47
C GLU A 672 -3.00 20.22 -17.37
N LYS A 673 -3.19 18.91 -17.33
CA LYS A 673 -2.43 17.94 -18.15
C LYS A 673 -3.40 16.99 -18.84
N LYS A 674 -2.90 16.29 -19.85
CA LYS A 674 -3.59 15.13 -20.42
C LYS A 674 -2.80 13.88 -20.05
N SER A 675 -3.45 12.88 -19.47
CA SER A 675 -2.87 11.55 -19.35
C SER A 675 -3.83 10.46 -19.84
N ASP A 676 -3.26 9.35 -20.29
CA ASP A 676 -3.98 8.26 -20.96
C ASP A 676 -3.17 6.96 -20.87
N VAL A 677 -3.83 5.81 -21.01
CA VAL A 677 -3.17 4.51 -21.05
C VAL A 677 -2.59 4.31 -22.46
N GLN A 678 -1.29 4.02 -22.54
CA GLN A 678 -0.60 3.78 -23.80
C GLN A 678 -0.59 2.28 -24.12
N ASP A 679 -1.69 1.81 -24.72
CA ASP A 679 -1.84 0.41 -25.11
C ASP A 679 -2.56 0.22 -26.45
N GLU A 680 -2.56 -1.01 -26.97
CA GLU A 680 -3.23 -1.33 -28.23
C GLU A 680 -4.76 -1.30 -28.12
N GLN A 681 -5.42 -0.52 -28.98
CA GLN A 681 -6.88 -0.54 -29.06
C GLN A 681 -7.38 -1.93 -29.47
N THR A 682 -8.16 -2.57 -28.59
CA THR A 682 -8.76 -3.88 -28.85
C THR A 682 -9.63 -3.82 -30.11
N ARG A 683 -9.23 -4.55 -31.15
CA ARG A 683 -9.93 -4.61 -32.44
C ARG A 683 -9.81 -5.97 -33.09
N ILE A 684 -10.90 -6.44 -33.69
CA ILE A 684 -10.89 -7.63 -34.55
C ILE A 684 -10.32 -7.19 -35.91
N THR A 685 -9.02 -7.40 -36.12
CA THR A 685 -8.31 -7.00 -37.36
C THR A 685 -8.73 -7.81 -38.59
N ARG A 686 -9.31 -9.00 -38.37
CA ARG A 686 -9.88 -9.85 -39.42
C ARG A 686 -11.21 -10.43 -38.95
N ASN A 687 -12.31 -9.90 -39.47
CA ASN A 687 -13.51 -10.72 -39.65
C ASN A 687 -13.18 -11.73 -40.74
N VAL A 688 -12.62 -12.89 -40.35
CA VAL A 688 -12.49 -14.04 -41.25
C VAL A 688 -13.89 -14.63 -41.44
N LYS A 689 -14.70 -13.95 -42.26
CA LYS A 689 -15.84 -14.62 -42.88
C LYS A 689 -15.22 -15.77 -43.69
N PRO A 690 -15.56 -17.05 -43.41
CA PRO A 690 -15.07 -18.15 -44.23
C PRO A 690 -15.52 -17.89 -45.67
N ARG A 691 -14.54 -17.65 -46.54
CA ARG A 691 -14.81 -17.30 -47.93
C ARG A 691 -15.01 -18.61 -48.68
N VAL A 692 -16.23 -19.15 -48.63
CA VAL A 692 -16.62 -20.32 -49.42
C VAL A 692 -16.51 -19.92 -50.90
N THR A 693 -15.40 -20.29 -51.52
CA THR A 693 -15.12 -20.08 -52.94
C THR A 693 -15.88 -21.13 -53.73
N ALA A 694 -17.11 -20.79 -54.12
CA ALA A 694 -18.07 -21.64 -54.85
C ALA A 694 -17.60 -22.16 -56.25
N GLY A 695 -16.30 -22.05 -56.56
CA GLY A 695 -15.63 -22.61 -57.73
C GLY A 695 -14.62 -23.72 -57.40
N GLU A 696 -14.38 -24.04 -56.12
CA GLU A 696 -13.46 -25.12 -55.70
C GLU A 696 -14.21 -26.40 -55.25
N ASP A 697 -15.53 -26.31 -55.08
CA ASP A 697 -16.37 -27.36 -54.46
C ASP A 697 -16.32 -28.71 -55.19
N ALA A 698 -16.49 -28.72 -56.52
CA ALA A 698 -16.87 -29.92 -57.28
C ALA A 698 -15.91 -31.13 -57.19
N ASN A 699 -14.65 -30.92 -56.80
CA ASN A 699 -13.64 -31.99 -56.72
C ASN A 699 -13.10 -32.23 -55.30
N MET A 700 -13.26 -31.27 -54.38
CA MET A 700 -13.01 -31.50 -52.95
C MET A 700 -14.22 -32.19 -52.28
N ASP A 701 -15.44 -31.80 -52.64
CA ASP A 701 -16.66 -32.21 -51.92
C ASP A 701 -16.77 -33.72 -51.72
N SER A 702 -16.65 -34.54 -52.77
CA SER A 702 -16.96 -35.99 -52.65
C SER A 702 -16.15 -36.73 -51.57
N LYS A 703 -14.89 -36.34 -51.32
CA LYS A 703 -14.04 -36.97 -50.30
C LYS A 703 -14.31 -36.42 -48.90
N TYR A 704 -14.44 -35.10 -48.77
CA TYR A 704 -14.75 -34.50 -47.47
C TYR A 704 -16.18 -34.81 -47.02
N ARG A 705 -17.13 -34.87 -47.97
CA ARG A 705 -18.52 -35.26 -47.76
C ARG A 705 -18.67 -36.72 -47.38
N SER A 706 -18.05 -37.67 -48.08
CA SER A 706 -18.10 -39.09 -47.67
C SER A 706 -17.35 -39.35 -46.35
N PHE A 707 -16.34 -38.54 -46.01
CA PHE A 707 -15.72 -38.57 -44.69
C PHE A 707 -16.66 -37.98 -43.61
N PHE A 708 -17.31 -36.85 -43.90
CA PHE A 708 -18.29 -36.20 -43.03
C PHE A 708 -19.48 -37.12 -42.77
N GLU A 709 -20.14 -37.67 -43.80
CA GLU A 709 -21.26 -38.61 -43.70
C GLU A 709 -20.91 -39.86 -42.87
N ARG A 710 -19.63 -40.28 -42.85
CA ARG A 710 -19.16 -41.39 -42.01
C ARG A 710 -18.98 -41.01 -40.53
N VAL A 711 -18.69 -39.74 -40.25
CA VAL A 711 -18.50 -39.20 -38.90
C VAL A 711 -19.84 -38.77 -38.29
N ALA A 712 -20.63 -38.02 -39.07
CA ALA A 712 -21.90 -37.38 -38.73
C ALA A 712 -23.12 -38.33 -38.63
N GLY A 713 -22.86 -39.64 -38.61
CA GLY A 713 -23.83 -40.67 -38.27
C GLY A 713 -25.13 -40.67 -39.09
N LYS A 714 -26.26 -40.55 -38.40
CA LYS A 714 -27.63 -40.62 -38.96
C LYS A 714 -28.39 -39.30 -38.83
N ASP A 715 -27.86 -38.41 -38.04
CA ASP A 715 -28.32 -37.09 -37.67
C ASP A 715 -27.71 -36.00 -38.58
N GLU A 716 -26.74 -36.37 -39.43
CA GLU A 716 -26.09 -35.51 -40.43
C GLU A 716 -25.41 -34.27 -39.82
N GLN A 717 -25.08 -34.35 -38.53
CA GLN A 717 -24.43 -33.33 -37.72
C GLN A 717 -23.18 -33.92 -37.06
N VAL A 718 -22.20 -33.08 -36.73
CA VAL A 718 -20.95 -33.51 -36.06
C VAL A 718 -20.91 -32.87 -34.68
N ASP A 719 -20.99 -33.68 -33.63
CA ASP A 719 -20.90 -33.18 -32.25
C ASP A 719 -19.44 -32.88 -31.83
N ALA A 720 -19.25 -32.34 -30.62
CA ALA A 720 -17.92 -31.98 -30.15
C ALA A 720 -16.98 -33.18 -29.95
N TYR A 721 -17.51 -34.36 -29.62
CA TYR A 721 -16.75 -35.60 -29.43
C TYR A 721 -16.37 -36.23 -30.77
N GLU A 722 -17.19 -36.05 -31.79
CA GLU A 722 -16.93 -36.45 -33.17
C GLU A 722 -15.94 -35.51 -33.83
N LEU A 723 -16.10 -34.19 -33.68
CA LEU A 723 -15.13 -33.19 -34.12
C LEU A 723 -13.75 -33.44 -33.47
N LYS A 724 -13.70 -33.79 -32.18
CA LYS A 724 -12.45 -34.19 -31.50
C LYS A 724 -11.74 -35.32 -32.27
N LYS A 725 -12.44 -36.42 -32.56
CA LYS A 725 -11.88 -37.57 -33.31
C LYS A 725 -11.42 -37.18 -34.72
N VAL A 726 -12.13 -36.27 -35.39
CA VAL A 726 -11.75 -35.75 -36.72
C VAL A 726 -10.44 -34.96 -36.65
N LEU A 727 -10.32 -34.06 -35.67
CA LEU A 727 -9.12 -33.25 -35.49
C LEU A 727 -7.92 -34.11 -35.08
N GLU A 728 -8.10 -35.08 -34.18
CA GLU A 728 -7.04 -36.02 -33.78
C GLU A 728 -6.58 -36.88 -34.95
N ALA A 729 -7.49 -37.40 -35.78
CA ALA A 729 -7.13 -38.13 -36.99
C ALA A 729 -6.38 -37.24 -38.00
N ALA A 730 -6.87 -36.02 -38.23
CA ALA A 730 -6.33 -35.09 -39.23
C ALA A 730 -4.94 -34.55 -38.85
N PHE A 731 -4.74 -34.18 -37.59
CA PHE A 731 -3.50 -33.56 -37.07
C PHE A 731 -2.61 -34.54 -36.31
N SER A 732 -2.87 -35.85 -36.38
CA SER A 732 -2.10 -36.94 -35.73
C SER A 732 -0.58 -36.89 -35.92
N LYS A 733 -0.08 -36.18 -36.93
CA LYS A 733 1.36 -35.97 -37.17
C LYS A 733 1.94 -34.71 -36.54
N ASP A 734 1.10 -33.72 -36.24
CA ASP A 734 1.49 -32.39 -35.79
C ASP A 734 1.34 -32.23 -34.26
N ILE A 735 0.41 -32.96 -33.65
CA ILE A 735 0.13 -32.93 -32.20
C ILE A 735 0.97 -33.90 -31.36
N GLY A 736 1.63 -34.88 -32.00
CA GLY A 736 2.37 -35.93 -31.29
C GLY A 736 1.47 -36.74 -30.36
N ASP A 737 1.90 -36.95 -29.11
CA ASP A 737 1.15 -37.67 -28.07
C ASP A 737 0.11 -36.78 -27.34
N GLN A 738 -0.27 -35.62 -27.90
CA GLN A 738 -1.26 -34.71 -27.27
C GLN A 738 -2.65 -34.86 -27.88
N ASP A 739 -3.63 -35.17 -27.03
CA ASP A 739 -5.06 -35.20 -27.33
C ASP A 739 -5.64 -33.79 -27.59
N PHE A 740 -6.66 -33.70 -28.45
CA PHE A 740 -7.46 -32.47 -28.55
C PHE A 740 -8.38 -32.32 -27.33
N ASN A 741 -8.46 -31.09 -26.79
CA ASN A 741 -9.40 -30.78 -25.71
C ASN A 741 -10.84 -30.71 -26.25
N ILE A 742 -11.76 -31.40 -25.59
CA ILE A 742 -13.20 -31.39 -25.91
C ILE A 742 -13.80 -29.98 -25.81
N GLU A 743 -13.32 -29.13 -24.89
CA GLU A 743 -13.81 -27.74 -24.77
C GLU A 743 -13.38 -26.87 -25.94
N THR A 744 -12.23 -27.14 -26.56
CA THR A 744 -11.83 -26.50 -27.83
C THR A 744 -12.79 -26.90 -28.95
N CYS A 745 -13.17 -28.18 -29.01
CA CYS A 745 -14.11 -28.68 -30.03
C CYS A 745 -15.52 -28.08 -29.84
N ARG A 746 -16.01 -27.97 -28.59
CA ARG A 746 -17.26 -27.27 -28.28
C ARG A 746 -17.22 -25.78 -28.65
N SER A 747 -16.08 -25.13 -28.41
CA SER A 747 -15.87 -23.71 -28.75
C SER A 747 -15.81 -23.48 -30.27
N LEU A 748 -15.24 -24.44 -31.02
CA LEU A 748 -15.26 -24.43 -32.49
C LEU A 748 -16.67 -24.61 -33.04
N ILE A 749 -17.46 -25.55 -32.48
CA ILE A 749 -18.86 -25.72 -32.87
C ILE A 749 -19.65 -24.45 -32.55
N GLY A 750 -19.60 -23.94 -31.31
CA GLY A 750 -20.32 -22.71 -30.94
C GLY A 750 -19.90 -21.43 -31.67
N MET A 751 -18.85 -21.47 -32.52
CA MET A 751 -18.45 -20.40 -33.42
C MET A 751 -19.05 -20.55 -34.85
N TYR A 752 -19.55 -21.74 -35.20
CA TYR A 752 -20.03 -22.09 -36.55
C TYR A 752 -21.42 -22.76 -36.61
N ASP A 753 -22.04 -23.09 -35.47
CA ASP A 753 -23.40 -23.65 -35.27
C ASP A 753 -24.52 -22.61 -35.55
#